data_AF-A0AAW0BLN7-F1
#
_entry.id   AF-A0AAW0BLN7-F1
#
_cell.length_a   1.000
_cell.length_b   1.000
_cell.length_c   1.000
_cell.angle_alpha   90.00
_cell.angle_beta   90.00
_cell.angle_gamma   90.00
#
_symmetry.space_group_name_H-M   'P 1'
#
loop_
_entity.id
_entity.type
_entity.pdbx_description
1 polymer ?
#
loop_
_entity_poly.entity_id
_entity_poly.type
_entity_poly.pdbx_seq_one_letter_code
_entity_poly.pdbx_strand_id
1 'polypeptide(L)'
;MLRRCSTLHLIPVRRYYASSAPGKPLIDSSTISRLQQAKSLKRIHKAERDERIGRTSALTSVRTYTGGFARPTALRASSWTAGGANSSSGKNDAQPSPFTHEPHTVFLLESRHDVRYGVGKVDHVEHIVGVCRAEDFEEVVNLYNSKYAPFSSFQAMDNARWPWVSQQKARSVKWYNAKQELQEVSLDSSIPNSFPEVIVSSNSASARAPQDSWVRPGDSIAATEKDVERKGVQTNAVKHRVSEENLDNIIIELKSRQGKVPFEVELDDGTVEHPSGFVPPTAADKFSDHSSVGSNAPPAAPYQPRRSSVTEDTHSDAVPGISQWQAIKAREAEQGQLMPHLTEGILSGGVTAAMKHRDEKIPTEVYGVNEGGEVQPMQHPSGFIPPTPKMARGEHEARTATVSARHAQHLPVPNDVKELRSQYLPKIKNEPFWRPLLSFTVSTRPLANTIARLSRGQSKGVSFDASIAEVDKKSKTSYGASMRDLRLKRMQSLVVDLSKALAGDRGGLVGMRFSKAESEGNDAAAPIPWEKRVIGVSVGDWYPHAEELKQAFRDAAGGNQDQHPFIVYDMNEWGKPVEGQDVKLPWSGMVHVTPEIQEAKKVLRSIRELEHALDVDTREHSTSSLRVITPSLQTTPDAVSNPDVSVVVLLPEDPLPSNFDPKVNGILEGPIARDALKARVERLYASQGDAIAELFASRSKQVTYPYFWAEEVSVPRDEENIVVEEHDGGRTDTDGQKQQ
;
A
#
# COMPACT_ATOMS: atom_id res chain seq x y z
N MET A 1 14.95 0.62 -6.20
CA MET A 1 13.82 -0.31 -5.97
C MET A 1 13.05 0.07 -4.70
N LEU A 2 12.29 1.18 -4.75
CA LEU A 2 11.41 1.65 -3.67
C LEU A 2 9.97 1.56 -4.17
N ARG A 3 9.19 0.56 -3.75
CA ARG A 3 7.73 0.58 -3.97
C ARG A 3 7.07 1.39 -2.85
N ARG A 4 6.17 2.27 -3.29
CA ARG A 4 5.64 3.44 -2.57
C ARG A 4 4.51 3.08 -1.62
N CYS A 5 4.52 3.68 -0.44
CA CYS A 5 3.30 3.91 0.34
C CYS A 5 2.56 5.09 -0.31
N SER A 6 1.29 4.91 -0.64
CA SER A 6 0.41 5.94 -1.18
C SER A 6 0.33 7.13 -0.20
N THR A 7 0.93 8.25 -0.54
CA THR A 7 0.71 9.54 0.14
C THR A 7 -0.56 10.16 -0.42
N LEU A 8 -1.68 10.03 0.31
CA LEU A 8 -2.92 10.75 0.00
C LEU A 8 -2.94 12.10 0.70
N HIS A 9 -3.34 13.12 -0.06
CA HIS A 9 -3.51 14.51 0.37
C HIS A 9 -4.43 14.63 1.60
N LEU A 10 -4.17 15.66 2.41
CA LEU A 10 -4.99 16.09 3.53
C LEU A 10 -6.41 16.37 3.00
N ILE A 11 -7.41 15.61 3.42
CA ILE A 11 -8.83 15.92 3.18
C ILE A 11 -9.28 16.82 4.33
N PRO A 12 -9.81 18.03 4.06
CA PRO A 12 -10.32 18.91 5.10
C PRO A 12 -11.70 18.45 5.57
N VAL A 13 -11.87 18.36 6.90
CA VAL A 13 -13.19 18.38 7.54
C VAL A 13 -13.82 19.74 7.24
N ARG A 14 -14.85 19.79 6.38
CA ARG A 14 -15.63 21.00 6.12
C ARG A 14 -16.83 21.04 7.07
N ARG A 15 -16.95 22.14 7.84
CA ARG A 15 -18.25 22.55 8.38
C ARG A 15 -19.07 23.18 7.24
N TYR A 16 -20.30 22.70 7.06
CA TYR A 16 -21.40 23.52 6.58
C TYR A 16 -21.68 24.60 7.62
N TYR A 17 -21.40 25.87 7.32
CA TYR A 17 -22.11 27.04 7.86
C TYR A 17 -21.81 28.24 6.98
N ALA A 18 -22.78 28.66 6.19
CA ALA A 18 -22.99 30.06 5.82
C ALA A 18 -24.48 30.23 5.51
N SER A 19 -25.32 30.23 6.55
CA SER A 19 -26.56 30.96 6.46
C SER A 19 -26.19 32.45 6.41
N SER A 20 -26.83 33.14 5.48
CA SER A 20 -26.69 34.56 5.17
C SER A 20 -26.90 35.43 6.41
N ALA A 21 -25.83 35.93 7.01
CA ALA A 21 -25.85 37.14 7.83
C ALA A 21 -24.76 38.09 7.30
N PRO A 22 -25.10 39.33 6.91
CA PRO A 22 -24.15 40.26 6.33
C PRO A 22 -23.30 40.90 7.43
N GLY A 23 -22.15 40.28 7.71
CA GLY A 23 -21.09 40.86 8.54
C GLY A 23 -19.76 40.25 8.13
N LYS A 24 -18.88 41.05 7.51
CA LYS A 24 -17.53 40.59 7.11
C LYS A 24 -16.77 40.09 8.35
N PRO A 25 -16.36 38.82 8.43
CA PRO A 25 -15.59 38.35 9.58
C PRO A 25 -14.15 38.84 9.45
N LEU A 26 -13.68 39.44 10.55
CA LEU A 26 -12.29 39.73 10.84
C LEU A 26 -11.47 38.44 10.69
N ILE A 27 -10.28 38.51 10.07
CA ILE A 27 -9.43 37.34 9.80
C ILE A 27 -9.13 36.61 11.12
N ASP A 28 -9.76 35.45 11.25
CA ASP A 28 -9.89 34.70 12.50
C ASP A 28 -8.59 33.94 12.84
N SER A 29 -8.15 34.09 14.09
CA SER A 29 -6.93 33.48 14.67
C SER A 29 -6.88 31.95 14.57
N SER A 30 -8.01 31.31 14.24
CA SER A 30 -8.19 29.88 14.02
C SER A 30 -7.44 29.33 12.78
N THR A 31 -7.14 30.17 11.78
CA THR A 31 -6.51 29.70 10.52
C THR A 31 -5.00 29.46 10.67
N ILE A 32 -4.32 30.30 11.46
CA ILE A 32 -2.87 30.14 11.77
C ILE A 32 -2.62 28.85 12.56
N SER A 33 -3.59 28.45 13.40
CA SER A 33 -3.56 27.19 14.15
C SER A 33 -3.54 25.95 13.25
N ARG A 34 -4.35 25.90 12.18
CA ARG A 34 -4.44 24.72 11.30
C ARG A 34 -3.15 24.42 10.53
N LEU A 35 -2.49 25.45 10.00
CA LEU A 35 -1.21 25.27 9.31
C LEU A 35 -0.11 24.82 10.28
N GLN A 36 -0.13 25.31 11.51
CA GLN A 36 0.80 24.86 12.55
C GLN A 36 0.52 23.42 12.97
N GLN A 37 -0.75 23.02 13.17
CA GLN A 37 -1.16 21.65 13.44
C GLN A 37 -0.74 20.70 12.29
N ALA A 38 -1.02 21.06 11.03
CA ALA A 38 -0.62 20.27 9.88
C ALA A 38 0.91 20.14 9.75
N LYS A 39 1.67 21.21 10.04
CA LYS A 39 3.14 21.15 10.11
C LYS A 39 3.62 20.25 11.25
N SER A 40 3.00 20.33 12.42
CA SER A 40 3.28 19.46 13.57
C SER A 40 3.05 17.99 13.23
N LEU A 41 1.88 17.65 12.67
CA LEU A 41 1.55 16.29 12.22
C LEU A 41 2.53 15.77 11.17
N LYS A 42 2.97 16.61 10.22
CA LYS A 42 4.02 16.23 9.26
C LYS A 42 5.36 15.93 9.93
N ARG A 43 5.75 16.70 10.95
CA ARG A 43 6.98 16.45 11.72
C ARG A 43 6.88 15.16 12.54
N ILE A 44 5.74 14.92 13.19
CA ILE A 44 5.45 13.68 13.92
C ILE A 44 5.53 12.47 12.98
N HIS A 45 4.84 12.51 11.83
CA HIS A 45 4.89 11.45 10.83
C HIS A 45 6.29 11.22 10.27
N LYS A 46 7.10 12.28 10.14
CA LYS A 46 8.50 12.17 9.72
C LYS A 46 9.33 11.47 10.81
N ALA A 47 9.21 11.88 12.08
CA ALA A 47 9.92 11.26 13.19
C ALA A 47 9.61 9.75 13.27
N GLU A 48 8.32 9.37 13.22
CA GLU A 48 7.91 7.97 13.20
C GLU A 48 8.43 7.20 11.98
N ARG A 49 8.44 7.84 10.81
CA ARG A 49 8.98 7.26 9.59
C ARG A 49 10.48 7.00 9.72
N ASP A 50 11.22 7.95 10.29
CA ASP A 50 12.66 7.87 10.46
C ASP A 50 13.02 6.75 11.47
N GLU A 51 12.30 6.65 12.59
CA GLU A 51 12.40 5.53 13.55
C GLU A 51 12.14 4.17 12.85
N ARG A 52 11.05 4.08 12.08
CA ARG A 52 10.72 2.87 11.31
C ARG A 52 11.81 2.51 10.31
N ILE A 53 12.41 3.49 9.62
CA ILE A 53 13.49 3.24 8.65
C ILE A 53 14.73 2.71 9.37
N GLY A 54 15.11 3.29 10.51
CA GLY A 54 16.22 2.80 11.34
C GLY A 54 16.01 1.35 11.75
N ARG A 55 14.84 1.04 12.31
CA ARG A 55 14.47 -0.33 12.74
C ARG A 55 14.42 -1.31 11.57
N THR A 56 13.83 -0.90 10.44
CA THR A 56 13.82 -1.74 9.22
C THR A 56 15.24 -2.04 8.76
N SER A 57 16.13 -1.06 8.79
CA SER A 57 17.53 -1.24 8.40
C SER A 57 18.27 -2.21 9.32
N ALA A 58 18.00 -2.15 10.63
CA ALA A 58 18.61 -3.05 11.62
C ALA A 58 18.16 -4.51 11.45
N LEU A 59 16.89 -4.74 11.12
CA LEU A 59 16.32 -6.09 10.92
C LEU A 59 16.50 -6.63 9.49
N THR A 60 16.86 -5.79 8.53
CA THR A 60 17.15 -6.25 7.17
C THR A 60 18.51 -6.90 7.16
N SER A 61 18.58 -8.18 6.79
CA SER A 61 19.84 -8.88 6.61
C SER A 61 20.76 -8.09 5.69
N VAL A 62 22.02 -7.89 6.10
CA VAL A 62 23.03 -7.21 5.29
C VAL A 62 23.14 -7.93 3.95
N ARG A 63 23.01 -7.18 2.85
CA ARG A 63 23.18 -7.74 1.51
C ARG A 63 24.65 -8.11 1.36
N THR A 64 24.95 -9.40 1.39
CA THR A 64 26.26 -9.92 1.00
C THR A 64 26.42 -9.67 -0.49
N TYR A 65 27.20 -8.66 -0.84
CA TYR A 65 27.63 -8.47 -2.22
C TYR A 65 28.63 -9.59 -2.53
N THR A 66 28.45 -10.28 -3.65
CA THR A 66 29.26 -11.44 -4.05
C THR A 66 30.75 -11.11 -4.21
N GLY A 67 31.11 -9.83 -4.29
CA GLY A 67 32.50 -9.35 -4.33
C GLY A 67 33.19 -9.14 -2.98
N GLY A 68 32.72 -9.74 -1.88
CA GLY A 68 33.46 -9.80 -0.60
C GLY A 68 33.55 -8.51 0.23
N PHE A 69 33.31 -7.33 -0.35
CA PHE A 69 33.32 -6.05 0.38
C PHE A 69 31.91 -5.52 0.57
N ALA A 70 31.32 -5.79 1.74
CA ALA A 70 30.14 -5.05 2.18
C ALA A 70 30.60 -3.65 2.60
N ARG A 71 30.26 -2.61 1.83
CA ARG A 71 30.44 -1.23 2.29
C ARG A 71 29.66 -1.09 3.61
N PRO A 72 30.30 -0.70 4.73
CA PRO A 72 29.58 -0.43 5.96
C PRO A 72 28.50 0.59 5.62
N THR A 73 27.24 0.18 5.74
CA THR A 73 26.15 1.14 5.60
C THR A 73 26.31 2.05 6.80
N ALA A 74 26.67 3.32 6.57
CA ALA A 74 26.81 4.30 7.64
C ALA A 74 25.61 4.15 8.57
N LEU A 75 25.90 3.85 9.84
CA LEU A 75 24.86 3.57 10.82
C LEU A 75 24.00 4.83 10.91
N ARG A 76 22.84 4.88 10.25
CA ARG A 76 21.92 6.01 10.35
C ARG A 76 21.55 6.31 11.81
N ALA A 77 21.64 5.30 12.66
CA ALA A 77 21.48 5.45 14.10
C ALA A 77 22.45 6.49 14.72
N SER A 78 23.65 6.67 14.16
CA SER A 78 24.61 7.68 14.65
C SER A 78 24.18 9.12 14.41
N SER A 79 23.16 9.37 13.57
CA SER A 79 22.60 10.74 13.47
C SER A 79 21.85 11.16 14.73
N TRP A 80 21.41 10.18 15.54
CA TRP A 80 20.57 10.37 16.73
C TRP A 80 21.34 10.31 18.05
N THR A 81 22.60 9.87 18.03
CA THR A 81 23.45 9.89 19.23
C THR A 81 23.78 11.34 19.62
N ALA A 82 24.08 11.60 20.89
CA ALA A 82 24.58 12.90 21.33
C ALA A 82 25.80 13.31 20.48
N GLY A 83 25.78 14.50 19.87
CA GLY A 83 26.80 14.95 18.92
C GLY A 83 26.64 14.45 17.47
N GLY A 84 25.63 13.62 17.19
CA GLY A 84 25.27 13.20 15.85
C GLY A 84 24.73 14.35 14.99
N ALA A 85 24.68 14.16 13.68
CA ALA A 85 24.31 15.21 12.71
C ALA A 85 22.97 15.91 13.00
N ASN A 86 21.99 15.21 13.60
CA ASN A 86 20.72 15.85 13.95
C ASN A 86 20.88 16.76 15.17
N SER A 87 21.60 16.30 16.19
CA SER A 87 21.92 17.06 17.40
C SER A 87 22.74 18.31 17.07
N SER A 88 23.75 18.21 16.21
CA SER A 88 24.57 19.37 15.81
C SER A 88 23.81 20.39 14.96
N SER A 89 22.85 19.93 14.14
CA SER A 89 22.06 20.82 13.28
C SER A 89 20.98 21.65 14.01
N GLY A 90 20.81 21.47 15.32
CA GLY A 90 19.77 22.13 16.10
C GLY A 90 18.34 21.80 15.66
N LYS A 91 18.17 20.75 14.85
CA LYS A 91 16.84 20.30 14.41
C LYS A 91 16.19 19.57 15.58
N ASN A 92 15.37 20.31 16.32
CA ASN A 92 14.44 19.72 17.26
C ASN A 92 13.40 18.90 16.48
N ASP A 93 13.70 17.62 16.26
CA ASP A 93 12.70 16.70 15.74
C ASP A 93 11.51 16.69 16.71
N ALA A 94 10.30 16.81 16.14
CA ALA A 94 9.11 16.76 16.96
C ALA A 94 9.04 15.38 17.62
N GLN A 95 8.74 15.35 18.92
CA GLN A 95 8.52 14.09 19.62
C GLN A 95 7.42 13.30 18.90
N PRO A 96 7.58 11.97 18.76
CA PRO A 96 6.53 11.14 18.19
C PRO A 96 5.24 11.28 19.01
N SER A 97 4.12 10.97 18.38
CA SER A 97 2.82 10.97 19.05
C SER A 97 2.86 9.99 20.23
N PRO A 98 2.23 10.29 21.40
CA PRO A 98 2.23 9.37 22.55
C PRO A 98 1.67 7.98 22.18
N PHE A 99 0.70 7.95 21.26
CA PHE A 99 0.11 6.74 20.69
C PHE A 99 1.07 5.86 19.87
N THR A 100 2.26 6.37 19.55
CA THR A 100 3.33 5.59 18.91
C THR A 100 3.85 4.48 19.84
N HIS A 101 3.74 4.70 21.15
CA HIS A 101 4.24 3.79 22.18
C HIS A 101 3.16 2.89 22.78
N GLU A 102 2.00 2.81 22.15
CA GLU A 102 0.96 1.86 22.52
C GLU A 102 1.24 0.46 21.95
N PRO A 103 0.76 -0.60 22.63
CA PRO A 103 0.79 -1.97 22.11
C PRO A 103 0.11 -2.06 20.74
N HIS A 104 0.82 -2.59 19.74
CA HIS A 104 0.26 -2.85 18.41
C HIS A 104 0.40 -4.31 18.04
N THR A 105 -0.62 -4.84 17.37
CA THR A 105 -0.67 -6.22 16.89
C THR A 105 -0.47 -6.27 15.39
N VAL A 106 0.48 -7.08 14.96
CA VAL A 106 0.72 -7.48 13.57
C VAL A 106 0.07 -8.82 13.38
N PHE A 107 -0.77 -8.96 12.36
CA PHE A 107 -1.52 -10.18 12.16
C PHE A 107 -1.41 -10.71 10.73
N LEU A 108 -1.48 -12.02 10.60
CA LEU A 108 -1.62 -12.76 9.35
C LEU A 108 -3.01 -13.41 9.32
N LEU A 109 -3.92 -12.85 8.53
CA LEU A 109 -5.21 -13.48 8.26
C LEU A 109 -5.06 -14.45 7.09
N GLU A 110 -5.78 -15.55 7.16
CA GLU A 110 -5.92 -16.53 6.10
C GLU A 110 -7.40 -16.69 5.74
N SER A 111 -7.73 -16.78 4.45
CA SER A 111 -9.08 -17.11 4.02
C SER A 111 -9.41 -18.57 4.33
N ARG A 112 -10.63 -18.84 4.78
CA ARG A 112 -11.15 -20.18 5.05
C ARG A 112 -11.30 -21.02 3.78
N HIS A 113 -11.55 -20.38 2.64
CA HIS A 113 -11.75 -21.05 1.36
C HIS A 113 -10.76 -20.52 0.31
N ASP A 114 -10.51 -21.32 -0.72
CA ASP A 114 -9.71 -20.91 -1.88
C ASP A 114 -10.37 -19.72 -2.60
N VAL A 115 -9.57 -18.71 -2.97
CA VAL A 115 -10.01 -17.55 -3.74
C VAL A 115 -9.64 -17.73 -5.20
N ARG A 116 -10.55 -17.35 -6.11
CA ARG A 116 -10.32 -17.36 -7.56
C ARG A 116 -9.60 -16.08 -8.00
N TYR A 117 -8.46 -16.23 -8.68
CA TYR A 117 -7.64 -15.09 -9.13
C TYR A 117 -7.69 -14.81 -10.64
N GLY A 118 -8.56 -15.52 -11.37
CA GLY A 118 -8.70 -15.42 -12.82
C GLY A 118 -7.89 -16.46 -13.59
N VAL A 119 -7.93 -16.36 -14.93
CA VAL A 119 -7.32 -17.35 -15.84
C VAL A 119 -5.80 -17.39 -15.65
N GLY A 120 -5.25 -18.60 -15.54
CA GLY A 120 -3.80 -18.84 -15.46
C GLY A 120 -3.21 -18.75 -14.06
N LYS A 121 -4.01 -18.42 -13.03
CA LYS A 121 -3.61 -18.49 -11.63
C LYS A 121 -4.32 -19.64 -10.94
N VAL A 122 -3.56 -20.39 -10.14
CA VAL A 122 -4.12 -21.47 -9.32
C VAL A 122 -4.93 -20.85 -8.18
N ASP A 123 -6.14 -21.35 -7.99
CA ASP A 123 -6.98 -20.96 -6.85
C ASP A 123 -6.33 -21.47 -5.56
N HIS A 124 -6.23 -20.60 -4.55
CA HIS A 124 -5.57 -20.90 -3.29
C HIS A 124 -6.11 -20.01 -2.17
N VAL A 125 -5.78 -20.35 -0.93
CA VAL A 125 -6.08 -19.53 0.24
C VAL A 125 -5.37 -18.17 0.17
N GLU A 126 -6.13 -17.10 0.36
CA GLU A 126 -5.60 -15.74 0.39
C GLU A 126 -5.03 -15.42 1.76
N HIS A 127 -3.99 -14.60 1.79
CA HIS A 127 -3.35 -14.17 3.03
C HIS A 127 -3.27 -12.64 3.10
N ILE A 128 -3.63 -12.07 4.24
CA ILE A 128 -3.57 -10.64 4.50
C ILE A 128 -2.63 -10.38 5.68
N VAL A 129 -1.67 -9.48 5.49
CA VAL A 129 -0.81 -8.98 6.56
C VAL A 129 -1.25 -7.57 6.92
N GLY A 130 -1.68 -7.40 8.16
CA GLY A 130 -2.11 -6.11 8.69
C GLY A 130 -1.42 -5.73 9.99
N VAL A 131 -1.67 -4.50 10.42
CA VAL A 131 -1.31 -3.97 11.73
C VAL A 131 -2.54 -3.29 12.27
N CYS A 132 -2.78 -3.39 13.57
CA CYS A 132 -3.75 -2.63 14.33
C CYS A 132 -3.20 -2.37 15.74
N ARG A 133 -3.92 -1.60 16.57
CA ARG A 133 -3.66 -1.63 18.01
C ARG A 133 -4.02 -2.98 18.58
N ALA A 134 -3.38 -3.34 19.69
CA ALA A 134 -3.69 -4.59 20.37
C ALA A 134 -5.15 -4.68 20.84
N GLU A 135 -5.69 -3.57 21.35
CA GLU A 135 -7.09 -3.45 21.79
C GLU A 135 -8.11 -3.56 20.64
N ASP A 136 -7.75 -3.10 19.44
CA ASP A 136 -8.66 -3.09 18.29
C ASP A 136 -8.65 -4.42 17.51
N PHE A 137 -7.80 -5.39 17.90
CA PHE A 137 -7.52 -6.56 17.06
C PHE A 137 -8.76 -7.40 16.76
N GLU A 138 -9.57 -7.70 17.77
CA GLU A 138 -10.84 -8.43 17.59
C GLU A 138 -11.81 -7.65 16.68
N GLU A 139 -12.00 -6.35 16.93
CA GLU A 139 -12.87 -5.50 16.11
C GLU A 139 -12.41 -5.47 14.65
N VAL A 140 -11.09 -5.46 14.42
CA VAL A 140 -10.51 -5.51 13.08
C VAL A 140 -10.79 -6.86 12.41
N VAL A 141 -10.63 -7.99 13.09
CA VAL A 141 -10.98 -9.31 12.55
C VAL A 141 -12.49 -9.40 12.22
N ASN A 142 -13.35 -8.88 13.10
CA ASN A 142 -14.79 -8.79 12.86
C ASN A 142 -15.11 -7.92 11.64
N LEU A 143 -14.38 -6.81 11.46
CA LEU A 143 -14.53 -5.91 10.33
C LEU A 143 -14.17 -6.59 9.00
N TYR A 144 -13.08 -7.37 8.94
CA TYR A 144 -12.75 -8.18 7.76
C TYR A 144 -13.84 -9.22 7.43
N ASN A 145 -14.56 -9.69 8.45
CA ASN A 145 -15.69 -10.63 8.35
C ASN A 145 -17.06 -9.96 8.31
N SER A 146 -17.12 -8.70 7.87
CA SER A 146 -18.37 -7.94 7.79
C SER A 146 -18.65 -7.45 6.38
N LYS A 147 -19.85 -6.88 6.18
CA LYS A 147 -20.20 -6.15 4.94
C LYS A 147 -19.35 -4.88 4.71
N TYR A 148 -18.57 -4.46 5.71
CA TYR A 148 -17.65 -3.32 5.65
C TYR A 148 -16.19 -3.72 5.52
N ALA A 149 -15.93 -4.99 5.19
CA ALA A 149 -14.57 -5.44 4.89
C ALA A 149 -13.94 -4.54 3.82
N PRO A 150 -12.61 -4.32 3.87
CA PRO A 150 -11.94 -3.54 2.83
C PRO A 150 -12.23 -4.15 1.45
N PHE A 151 -12.33 -3.31 0.43
CA PHE A 151 -12.74 -3.72 -0.91
C PHE A 151 -12.00 -4.97 -1.43
N SER A 152 -10.68 -5.05 -1.25
CA SER A 152 -9.89 -6.22 -1.66
C SER A 152 -10.31 -7.50 -0.93
N SER A 153 -10.59 -7.40 0.36
CA SER A 153 -11.05 -8.52 1.19
C SER A 153 -12.48 -8.93 0.85
N PHE A 154 -13.32 -7.95 0.51
CA PHE A 154 -14.69 -8.18 0.05
C PHE A 154 -14.70 -8.87 -1.31
N GLN A 155 -13.87 -8.40 -2.25
CA GLN A 155 -13.66 -9.03 -3.55
C GLN A 155 -13.13 -10.47 -3.42
N ALA A 156 -12.25 -10.73 -2.46
CA ALA A 156 -11.79 -12.09 -2.18
C ALA A 156 -12.92 -13.01 -1.67
N MET A 157 -13.84 -12.49 -0.85
CA MET A 157 -15.04 -13.22 -0.42
C MET A 157 -16.01 -13.48 -1.59
N ASP A 158 -16.20 -12.51 -2.49
CA ASP A 158 -17.01 -12.68 -3.70
C ASP A 158 -16.41 -13.74 -4.63
N ASN A 159 -15.08 -13.83 -4.70
CA ASN A 159 -14.33 -14.77 -5.55
C ASN A 159 -14.06 -16.12 -4.89
N ALA A 160 -14.48 -16.32 -3.64
CA ALA A 160 -14.18 -17.52 -2.88
C ALA A 160 -14.96 -18.75 -3.38
N ARG A 161 -14.33 -19.92 -3.27
CA ARG A 161 -14.92 -21.23 -3.52
C ARG A 161 -15.74 -21.70 -2.32
N TRP A 162 -16.88 -21.06 -2.09
CA TRP A 162 -17.83 -21.47 -1.05
C TRP A 162 -18.32 -22.91 -1.26
N PRO A 163 -18.33 -23.77 -0.24
CA PRO A 163 -18.62 -25.20 -0.41
C PRO A 163 -20.10 -25.50 -0.74
N TRP A 164 -21.01 -24.61 -0.38
CA TRP A 164 -22.45 -24.72 -0.69
C TRP A 164 -22.87 -24.02 -2.00
N VAL A 165 -21.97 -23.27 -2.63
CA VAL A 165 -22.27 -22.59 -3.90
C VAL A 165 -21.81 -23.48 -5.02
N SER A 166 -22.71 -23.79 -5.96
CA SER A 166 -22.35 -24.57 -7.14
C SER A 166 -21.23 -23.85 -7.90
N GLN A 167 -20.07 -24.50 -7.96
CA GLN A 167 -18.91 -23.90 -8.60
C GLN A 167 -19.15 -23.89 -10.10
N GLN A 168 -19.30 -22.69 -10.68
CA GLN A 168 -19.32 -22.56 -12.13
C GLN A 168 -18.05 -23.22 -12.67
N LYS A 169 -18.22 -24.28 -13.47
CA LYS A 169 -17.13 -24.90 -14.20
C LYS A 169 -16.61 -23.83 -15.15
N ALA A 170 -15.31 -23.55 -15.08
CA ALA A 170 -14.69 -22.63 -16.03
C ALA A 170 -15.07 -23.12 -17.43
N ARG A 171 -15.84 -22.31 -18.17
CA ARG A 171 -16.14 -22.62 -19.56
C ARG A 171 -14.80 -22.57 -20.26
N SER A 172 -14.35 -23.70 -20.81
CA SER A 172 -13.18 -23.70 -21.68
C SER A 172 -13.51 -22.76 -22.83
N VAL A 173 -12.87 -21.59 -22.85
CA VAL A 173 -13.00 -20.69 -23.99
C VAL A 173 -12.41 -21.45 -25.16
N LYS A 174 -13.28 -21.84 -26.08
CA LYS A 174 -12.89 -22.53 -27.30
C LYS A 174 -12.24 -21.46 -28.18
N TRP A 175 -10.91 -21.41 -28.18
CA TRP A 175 -10.14 -20.43 -28.96
C TRP A 175 -10.21 -20.68 -30.48
N TYR A 176 -10.78 -21.81 -30.89
CA TYR A 176 -10.96 -22.23 -32.27
C TYR A 176 -12.45 -22.25 -32.62
N ASN A 177 -12.80 -21.53 -33.69
CA ASN A 177 -14.18 -21.42 -34.15
C ASN A 177 -14.60 -22.69 -34.91
N ALA A 178 -13.65 -23.31 -35.64
CA ALA A 178 -13.89 -24.50 -36.46
C ALA A 178 -13.02 -25.69 -36.03
N LYS A 179 -13.50 -26.92 -36.27
CA LYS A 179 -12.69 -28.14 -36.11
C LYS A 179 -11.48 -28.17 -37.07
N GLN A 180 -11.56 -27.45 -38.19
CA GLN A 180 -10.48 -27.31 -39.17
C GLN A 180 -9.28 -26.53 -38.62
N GLU A 181 -9.49 -25.41 -37.91
CA GLU A 181 -8.39 -24.66 -37.27
C GLU A 181 -7.62 -25.53 -36.26
N LEU A 182 -8.30 -26.49 -35.62
CA LEU A 182 -7.65 -27.43 -34.72
C LEU A 182 -6.82 -28.49 -35.46
N GLN A 183 -7.23 -28.88 -36.67
CA GLN A 183 -6.41 -29.71 -37.54
C GLN A 183 -5.20 -28.95 -38.09
N GLU A 184 -5.35 -27.67 -38.45
CA GLU A 184 -4.27 -26.82 -38.93
C GLU A 184 -3.21 -26.58 -37.84
N VAL A 185 -3.62 -26.25 -36.61
CA VAL A 185 -2.69 -26.10 -35.46
C VAL A 185 -2.06 -27.44 -35.06
N SER A 186 -2.76 -28.57 -35.26
CA SER A 186 -2.22 -29.91 -35.02
C SER A 186 -1.17 -30.30 -36.07
N LEU A 187 -1.33 -29.86 -37.32
CA LEU A 187 -0.40 -30.17 -38.41
C LEU A 187 0.96 -29.45 -38.22
N ASP A 188 0.97 -28.23 -37.69
CA ASP A 188 2.20 -27.48 -37.37
C ASP A 188 2.99 -28.04 -36.17
N SER A 189 2.37 -28.91 -35.36
CA SER A 189 3.04 -29.61 -34.26
C SER A 189 3.81 -30.87 -34.69
N SER A 190 3.84 -31.18 -35.99
CA SER A 190 4.58 -32.31 -36.57
C SER A 190 6.11 -32.09 -36.68
N ILE A 191 6.70 -31.32 -35.75
CA ILE A 191 8.15 -31.37 -35.52
C ILE A 191 8.44 -32.68 -34.77
N PRO A 192 9.33 -33.56 -35.27
CA PRO A 192 9.60 -34.87 -34.65
C PRO A 192 10.33 -34.68 -33.31
N ASN A 193 9.56 -34.48 -32.24
CA ASN A 193 10.06 -34.56 -30.87
C ASN A 193 10.12 -36.04 -30.47
N SER A 194 11.31 -36.62 -30.60
CA SER A 194 11.69 -37.88 -29.96
C SER A 194 11.73 -37.70 -28.43
N PHE A 195 10.60 -37.85 -27.75
CA PHE A 195 10.56 -38.11 -26.32
C PHE A 195 9.81 -39.43 -26.06
N PRO A 196 10.30 -40.26 -25.13
CA PRO A 196 9.74 -41.59 -24.88
C PRO A 196 8.35 -41.48 -24.26
N GLU A 197 7.44 -42.30 -24.79
CA GLU A 197 6.06 -42.51 -24.35
C GLU A 197 5.99 -42.85 -22.85
N VAL A 198 5.45 -41.93 -22.05
CA VAL A 198 5.01 -42.24 -20.69
C VAL A 198 3.59 -42.78 -20.78
N ILE A 199 3.47 -44.10 -20.63
CA ILE A 199 2.20 -44.81 -20.54
C ILE A 199 1.49 -44.36 -19.24
N VAL A 200 0.47 -43.51 -19.36
CA VAL A 200 -0.45 -43.21 -18.27
C VAL A 200 -1.68 -44.11 -18.41
N SER A 201 -1.85 -44.98 -17.42
CA SER A 201 -2.93 -45.97 -17.30
C SER A 201 -4.31 -45.32 -17.28
N SER A 202 -5.19 -45.78 -18.18
CA SER A 202 -6.59 -45.39 -18.32
C SER A 202 -7.50 -46.22 -17.40
N ASN A 203 -7.79 -45.72 -16.21
CA ASN A 203 -8.88 -46.24 -15.37
C ASN A 203 -9.69 -45.09 -14.75
N SER A 204 -10.69 -44.60 -15.50
CA SER A 204 -11.92 -44.00 -14.93
C SER A 204 -12.94 -43.70 -16.03
N ALA A 205 -13.66 -44.72 -16.48
CA ALA A 205 -15.06 -44.57 -16.92
C ALA A 205 -15.94 -44.50 -15.64
N SER A 206 -17.14 -43.94 -15.55
CA SER A 206 -18.12 -43.48 -16.51
C SER A 206 -19.13 -42.63 -15.71
N ALA A 207 -19.40 -41.38 -16.11
CA ALA A 207 -20.54 -40.62 -15.58
C ALA A 207 -21.20 -39.83 -16.73
N ARG A 208 -22.30 -40.39 -17.25
CA ARG A 208 -23.22 -39.70 -18.17
C ARG A 208 -23.91 -38.56 -17.41
N ALA A 209 -23.63 -37.32 -17.82
CA ALA A 209 -24.43 -36.16 -17.44
C ALA A 209 -25.64 -36.04 -18.40
N PRO A 210 -26.85 -35.72 -17.91
CA PRO A 210 -28.01 -35.50 -18.76
C PRO A 210 -27.87 -34.17 -19.52
N GLN A 211 -28.18 -34.22 -20.82
CA GLN A 211 -28.35 -33.04 -21.67
C GLN A 211 -29.72 -32.42 -21.39
N ASP A 212 -29.81 -31.53 -20.40
CA ASP A 212 -30.94 -30.61 -20.30
C ASP A 212 -30.49 -29.21 -20.73
N SER A 213 -31.04 -28.77 -21.86
CA SER A 213 -30.85 -27.46 -22.45
C SER A 213 -31.60 -26.39 -21.65
N TRP A 214 -30.96 -25.85 -20.62
CA TRP A 214 -31.38 -24.59 -20.01
C TRP A 214 -30.85 -23.43 -20.86
N VAL A 215 -31.68 -22.95 -21.78
CA VAL A 215 -31.52 -21.62 -22.39
C VAL A 215 -32.03 -20.59 -21.38
N ARG A 216 -31.17 -19.70 -20.90
CA ARG A 216 -31.59 -18.51 -20.12
C ARG A 216 -32.22 -17.48 -21.07
N PRO A 217 -33.39 -16.92 -20.75
CA PRO A 217 -33.88 -15.68 -21.37
C PRO A 217 -32.99 -14.51 -20.91
N GLY A 218 -32.17 -13.95 -21.79
CA GLY A 218 -31.40 -12.72 -21.50
C GLY A 218 -30.01 -12.60 -22.13
N ASP A 219 -29.38 -13.70 -22.55
CA ASP A 219 -27.98 -13.68 -23.04
C ASP A 219 -27.81 -13.53 -24.56
N SER A 220 -28.88 -13.20 -25.30
CA SER A 220 -28.78 -12.75 -26.69
C SER A 220 -28.90 -11.23 -26.76
N ILE A 221 -27.86 -10.51 -26.34
CA ILE A 221 -27.60 -9.25 -27.05
C ILE A 221 -27.11 -9.71 -28.42
N ALA A 222 -28.03 -9.71 -29.39
CA ALA A 222 -27.69 -9.99 -30.77
C ALA A 222 -26.52 -9.07 -31.12
N ALA A 223 -25.33 -9.66 -31.34
CA ALA A 223 -24.21 -8.93 -31.90
C ALA A 223 -24.77 -8.23 -33.14
N THR A 224 -24.82 -6.90 -33.11
CA THR A 224 -25.42 -6.17 -34.21
C THR A 224 -24.64 -6.54 -35.46
N GLU A 225 -25.32 -6.67 -36.59
CA GLU A 225 -24.68 -7.07 -37.86
C GLU A 225 -23.42 -6.21 -38.16
N LYS A 226 -23.44 -4.95 -37.68
CA LYS A 226 -22.31 -4.01 -37.70
C LYS A 226 -21.08 -4.45 -36.90
N ASP A 227 -21.23 -5.16 -35.78
CA ASP A 227 -20.11 -5.65 -34.97
C ASP A 227 -19.42 -6.85 -35.64
N VAL A 228 -20.21 -7.70 -36.32
CA VAL A 228 -19.68 -8.81 -37.12
C VAL A 228 -18.96 -8.27 -38.36
N GLU A 229 -19.53 -7.25 -39.01
CA GLU A 229 -18.93 -6.59 -40.17
C GLU A 229 -17.64 -5.85 -39.79
N ARG A 230 -17.59 -5.11 -38.67
CA ARG A 230 -16.36 -4.47 -38.17
C ARG A 230 -15.25 -5.48 -37.88
N LYS A 231 -15.60 -6.63 -37.28
CA LYS A 231 -14.64 -7.71 -37.05
C LYS A 231 -14.14 -8.30 -38.37
N GLY A 232 -15.02 -8.49 -39.35
CA GLY A 232 -14.65 -8.95 -40.69
C GLY A 232 -13.66 -8.00 -41.38
N VAL A 233 -13.93 -6.69 -41.32
CA VAL A 233 -13.06 -5.65 -41.91
C VAL A 233 -11.69 -5.60 -41.22
N GLN A 234 -11.64 -5.68 -39.88
CA GLN A 234 -10.37 -5.75 -39.17
C GLN A 234 -9.56 -7.00 -39.53
N THR A 235 -10.22 -8.15 -39.61
CA THR A 235 -9.55 -9.42 -39.92
C THR A 235 -9.02 -9.43 -41.35
N ASN A 236 -9.78 -8.89 -42.31
CA ASN A 236 -9.32 -8.72 -43.69
C ASN A 236 -8.18 -7.71 -43.82
N ALA A 237 -8.21 -6.60 -43.07
CA ALA A 237 -7.14 -5.61 -43.06
C ALA A 237 -5.84 -6.13 -42.42
N VAL A 238 -5.93 -7.07 -41.47
CA VAL A 238 -4.76 -7.77 -40.94
C VAL A 238 -4.25 -8.79 -41.96
N LYS A 239 -5.15 -9.56 -42.59
CA LYS A 239 -4.77 -10.54 -43.62
C LYS A 239 -4.06 -9.88 -44.81
N HIS A 240 -4.53 -8.71 -45.26
CA HIS A 240 -3.92 -7.95 -46.35
C HIS A 240 -2.51 -7.46 -45.99
N ARG A 241 -2.31 -6.97 -44.76
CA ARG A 241 -0.98 -6.54 -44.27
C ARG A 241 0.00 -7.70 -44.12
N VAL A 242 -0.48 -8.86 -43.67
CA VAL A 242 0.35 -10.07 -43.56
C VAL A 242 0.72 -10.60 -44.95
N SER A 243 -0.13 -10.46 -45.96
CA SER A 243 0.20 -10.87 -47.34
C SER A 243 1.10 -9.88 -48.10
N GLU A 244 1.13 -8.60 -47.71
CA GLU A 244 2.03 -7.60 -48.30
C GLU A 244 3.47 -7.73 -47.79
N GLU A 245 3.65 -8.23 -46.56
CA GLU A 245 4.96 -8.60 -46.04
C GLU A 245 5.35 -9.95 -46.63
N ASN A 246 6.05 -9.90 -47.78
CA ASN A 246 6.59 -11.06 -48.48
C ASN A 246 7.73 -11.70 -47.64
N LEU A 247 7.35 -12.41 -46.58
CA LEU A 247 8.23 -13.04 -45.59
C LEU A 247 8.87 -14.34 -46.10
N ASP A 248 8.49 -14.83 -47.29
CA ASP A 248 8.96 -16.09 -47.87
C ASP A 248 10.47 -16.11 -48.18
N ASN A 249 11.14 -14.96 -48.15
CA ASN A 249 12.59 -14.86 -48.36
C ASN A 249 13.40 -14.54 -47.10
N ILE A 250 12.79 -14.47 -45.91
CA ILE A 250 13.55 -14.34 -44.67
C ILE A 250 13.91 -15.75 -44.17
N ILE A 251 14.86 -16.39 -44.84
CA ILE A 251 15.60 -17.51 -44.27
C ILE A 251 16.43 -16.94 -43.11
N ILE A 252 15.86 -16.95 -41.91
CA ILE A 252 16.59 -16.62 -40.68
C ILE A 252 17.52 -17.81 -40.40
N GLU A 253 18.73 -17.74 -40.94
CA GLU A 253 19.84 -18.60 -40.53
C GLU A 253 20.23 -18.21 -39.10
N LEU A 254 19.47 -18.69 -38.10
CA LEU A 254 19.81 -18.62 -36.69
C LEU A 254 21.00 -19.55 -36.43
N LYS A 255 22.20 -19.15 -36.86
CA LYS A 255 23.44 -19.69 -36.30
C LYS A 255 23.45 -19.33 -34.83
N SER A 256 23.19 -20.33 -33.99
CA SER A 256 23.47 -20.26 -32.56
C SER A 256 24.95 -19.91 -32.39
N ARG A 257 25.26 -18.67 -32.01
CA ARG A 257 26.61 -18.31 -31.60
C ARG A 257 26.87 -19.00 -30.26
N GLN A 258 27.39 -20.22 -30.31
CA GLN A 258 27.99 -20.86 -29.15
C GLN A 258 29.17 -19.99 -28.69
N GLY A 259 29.14 -19.56 -27.43
CA GLY A 259 30.28 -18.97 -26.75
C GLY A 259 30.45 -17.46 -26.92
N LYS A 260 29.76 -16.67 -26.10
CA LYS A 260 30.40 -15.48 -25.51
C LYS A 260 30.95 -15.88 -24.14
N VAL A 261 31.97 -16.73 -24.15
CA VAL A 261 32.89 -16.86 -23.04
C VAL A 261 34.15 -16.14 -23.51
N PRO A 262 34.64 -15.12 -22.80
CA PRO A 262 35.94 -14.54 -23.11
C PRO A 262 36.98 -15.66 -22.99
N PHE A 263 37.63 -16.01 -24.10
CA PHE A 263 38.78 -16.90 -24.07
C PHE A 263 40.02 -16.03 -23.98
N GLU A 264 40.86 -16.39 -23.02
CA GLU A 264 42.19 -15.83 -22.86
C GLU A 264 43.10 -16.39 -23.95
N VAL A 265 44.02 -15.57 -24.48
CA VAL A 265 44.97 -15.99 -25.51
C VAL A 265 46.32 -16.20 -24.84
N GLU A 266 46.78 -17.45 -24.80
CA GLU A 266 48.16 -17.76 -24.42
C GLU A 266 49.09 -17.32 -25.56
N LEU A 267 50.04 -16.45 -25.22
CA LEU A 267 51.15 -16.04 -26.08
C LEU A 267 52.27 -17.09 -26.00
N ASP A 268 53.14 -17.10 -27.02
CA ASP A 268 54.20 -18.10 -27.17
C ASP A 268 55.25 -18.09 -26.04
N ASP A 269 55.23 -17.08 -25.17
CA ASP A 269 56.05 -16.95 -23.96
C ASP A 269 55.40 -17.55 -22.70
N GLY A 270 54.20 -18.11 -22.83
CA GLY A 270 53.41 -18.69 -21.74
C GLY A 270 52.61 -17.68 -20.92
N THR A 271 52.59 -16.40 -21.31
CA THR A 271 51.70 -15.41 -20.69
C THR A 271 50.33 -15.39 -21.33
N VAL A 272 49.32 -15.11 -20.51
CA VAL A 272 47.91 -15.20 -20.87
C VAL A 272 47.35 -13.78 -20.95
N GLU A 273 47.06 -13.30 -22.16
CA GLU A 273 46.52 -11.95 -22.37
C GLU A 273 45.04 -11.98 -22.77
N HIS A 274 44.28 -11.04 -22.22
CA HIS A 274 42.91 -10.81 -22.64
C HIS A 274 42.90 -9.78 -23.78
N PRO A 275 42.19 -10.03 -24.90
CA PRO A 275 42.23 -9.18 -26.09
C PRO A 275 41.69 -7.75 -25.88
N SER A 276 41.17 -7.43 -24.69
CA SER A 276 40.75 -6.08 -24.33
C SER A 276 41.89 -5.16 -23.86
N GLY A 277 43.14 -5.63 -23.80
CA GLY A 277 44.29 -4.84 -23.39
C GLY A 277 44.23 -4.32 -21.94
N PHE A 278 43.39 -4.94 -21.11
CA PHE A 278 43.21 -4.55 -19.72
C PHE A 278 44.15 -5.37 -18.84
N VAL A 279 45.26 -4.77 -18.44
CA VAL A 279 46.19 -5.34 -17.46
C VAL A 279 45.73 -4.94 -16.07
N PRO A 280 45.16 -5.84 -15.25
CA PRO A 280 44.84 -5.51 -13.87
C PRO A 280 46.14 -5.20 -13.11
N PRO A 281 46.19 -4.15 -12.28
CA PRO A 281 47.39 -3.80 -11.51
C PRO A 281 47.77 -4.99 -10.62
N THR A 282 48.95 -5.54 -10.85
CA THR A 282 49.47 -6.67 -10.07
C THR A 282 50.12 -6.11 -8.80
N ALA A 283 50.10 -6.86 -7.70
CA ALA A 283 50.57 -6.42 -6.37
C ALA A 283 52.06 -5.97 -6.28
N ALA A 284 52.80 -5.98 -7.39
CA ALA A 284 54.14 -5.41 -7.52
C ALA A 284 54.15 -3.89 -7.80
N ASP A 285 53.00 -3.29 -8.14
CA ASP A 285 52.83 -1.83 -8.17
C ASP A 285 52.76 -1.30 -6.73
N LYS A 286 53.94 -1.20 -6.11
CA LYS A 286 54.13 -0.66 -4.76
C LYS A 286 53.68 0.80 -4.77
N PHE A 287 52.58 1.08 -4.05
CA PHE A 287 52.23 2.42 -3.62
C PHE A 287 53.46 3.02 -2.91
N SER A 288 54.07 4.02 -3.51
CA SER A 288 55.16 4.77 -2.89
C SER A 288 54.63 5.46 -1.63
N ASP A 289 55.05 4.94 -0.48
CA ASP A 289 54.87 5.54 0.83
C ASP A 289 55.45 6.96 0.83
N HIS A 290 54.58 7.96 0.71
CA HIS A 290 54.89 9.33 1.07
C HIS A 290 54.80 9.46 2.60
N SER A 291 55.72 8.81 3.31
CA SER A 291 55.98 9.05 4.74
C SER A 291 57.46 9.42 4.94
N SER A 292 57.79 10.65 4.54
CA SER A 292 59.06 11.27 4.92
C SER A 292 58.85 12.76 5.23
N VAL A 293 58.41 13.04 6.46
CA VAL A 293 58.69 14.32 7.11
C VAL A 293 59.45 14.00 8.40
N GLY A 294 60.65 14.55 8.46
CA GLY A 294 61.76 14.08 9.26
C GLY A 294 61.62 14.29 10.76
N SER A 295 62.26 13.36 11.47
CA SER A 295 62.65 13.47 12.85
C SER A 295 63.78 14.51 12.97
N ASN A 296 63.50 15.65 13.60
CA ASN A 296 64.51 16.50 14.23
C ASN A 296 63.89 17.08 15.50
N ALA A 297 64.24 16.48 16.64
CA ALA A 297 63.87 16.93 17.96
C ALA A 297 64.99 17.81 18.54
N PRO A 298 64.72 19.07 18.93
CA PRO A 298 65.50 19.78 19.93
C PRO A 298 64.83 19.72 21.32
N PRO A 299 65.60 19.88 22.42
CA PRO A 299 65.13 19.61 23.76
C PRO A 299 64.39 20.78 24.40
N ALA A 300 63.37 20.44 25.18
CA ALA A 300 62.84 21.10 26.38
C ALA A 300 62.82 22.64 26.46
N ALA A 301 61.63 23.23 26.35
CA ALA A 301 61.26 24.51 26.98
C ALA A 301 59.72 24.57 27.21
N PRO A 302 59.24 25.35 28.19
CA PRO A 302 58.00 25.05 28.93
C PRO A 302 56.72 25.58 28.27
N TYR A 303 55.62 24.88 28.59
CA TYR A 303 54.24 25.15 28.23
C TYR A 303 53.82 26.62 28.43
N GLN A 304 53.31 27.23 27.37
CA GLN A 304 52.48 28.43 27.39
C GLN A 304 51.15 28.11 26.67
N PRO A 305 49.98 28.36 27.28
CA PRO A 305 48.69 28.00 26.69
C PRO A 305 48.30 29.08 25.67
N ARG A 306 48.61 28.84 24.39
CA ARG A 306 48.14 29.71 23.31
C ARG A 306 46.81 29.19 22.75
N ARG A 307 45.76 29.92 23.13
CA ARG A 307 44.48 30.08 22.43
C ARG A 307 44.73 30.10 20.91
N SER A 308 44.15 29.13 20.18
CA SER A 308 44.04 29.20 18.72
C SER A 308 42.63 28.79 18.31
N SER A 309 41.96 29.75 17.69
CA SER A 309 40.82 29.60 16.79
C SER A 309 41.12 28.54 15.74
N VAL A 310 40.35 27.46 15.75
CA VAL A 310 40.33 26.46 14.68
C VAL A 310 39.21 26.85 13.74
N THR A 311 39.59 27.25 12.54
CA THR A 311 38.74 27.32 11.36
C THR A 311 38.31 25.90 10.98
N GLU A 312 37.01 25.73 10.85
CA GLU A 312 36.32 24.51 10.46
C GLU A 312 36.59 24.18 8.98
N ASP A 313 37.38 23.15 8.70
CA ASP A 313 37.34 22.44 7.41
C ASP A 313 36.21 21.41 7.47
N THR A 314 35.01 21.86 7.12
CA THR A 314 33.86 20.98 6.86
C THR A 314 33.82 20.63 5.38
N HIS A 315 34.08 19.36 5.05
CA HIS A 315 33.74 18.77 3.75
C HIS A 315 32.22 18.78 3.57
N SER A 316 31.69 19.87 3.03
CA SER A 316 30.34 19.96 2.48
C SER A 316 30.38 19.65 0.98
N ASP A 317 29.35 18.95 0.50
CA ASP A 317 29.07 18.73 -0.92
C ASP A 317 29.10 20.08 -1.65
N ALA A 318 30.23 20.35 -2.31
CA ALA A 318 30.51 21.61 -2.97
C ALA A 318 29.63 21.76 -4.20
N VAL A 319 28.58 22.59 -4.09
CA VAL A 319 28.08 23.33 -5.24
C VAL A 319 29.28 24.09 -5.81
N PRO A 320 29.63 23.90 -7.11
CA PRO A 320 30.78 24.58 -7.68
C PRO A 320 30.62 26.09 -7.45
N GLY A 321 31.65 26.72 -6.86
CA GLY A 321 31.66 28.16 -6.68
C GLY A 321 31.49 28.87 -8.02
N ILE A 322 30.97 30.10 -8.00
CA ILE A 322 30.68 30.90 -9.20
C ILE A 322 31.90 30.98 -10.14
N SER A 323 33.11 30.97 -9.60
CA SER A 323 34.37 30.93 -10.34
C SER A 323 34.61 29.62 -11.10
N GLN A 324 34.26 28.47 -10.52
CA GLN A 324 34.32 27.18 -11.22
C GLN A 324 33.27 27.10 -12.34
N TRP A 325 32.08 27.66 -12.14
CA TRP A 325 31.07 27.74 -13.20
C TRP A 325 31.55 28.59 -14.39
N GLN A 326 32.24 29.70 -14.13
CA GLN A 326 32.83 30.51 -15.18
C GLN A 326 33.96 29.76 -15.91
N ALA A 327 34.78 28.99 -15.20
CA ALA A 327 35.83 28.16 -15.80
C ALA A 327 35.26 27.02 -16.67
N ILE A 328 34.17 26.38 -16.24
CA ILE A 328 33.48 25.35 -17.03
C ILE A 328 32.89 25.96 -18.30
N LYS A 329 32.23 27.12 -18.19
CA LYS A 329 31.60 27.81 -19.32
C LYS A 329 32.64 28.35 -20.32
N ALA A 330 33.79 28.81 -19.84
CA ALA A 330 34.91 29.22 -20.68
C ALA A 330 35.51 28.03 -21.43
N ARG A 331 35.68 26.88 -20.76
CA ARG A 331 36.18 25.65 -21.40
C ARG A 331 35.19 25.07 -22.42
N GLU A 332 33.89 25.18 -22.17
CA GLU A 332 32.85 24.74 -23.12
C GLU A 332 32.82 25.65 -24.37
N ALA A 333 33.09 26.95 -24.22
CA ALA A 333 33.24 27.86 -25.35
C ALA A 333 34.51 27.59 -26.17
N GLU A 334 35.63 27.24 -25.54
CA GLU A 334 36.87 26.83 -26.24
C GLU A 334 36.73 25.45 -26.91
N GLN A 335 36.05 24.50 -26.28
CA GLN A 335 35.90 23.13 -26.80
C GLN A 335 34.74 22.99 -27.79
N GLY A 336 33.80 23.94 -27.83
CA GLY A 336 32.67 23.96 -28.77
C GLY A 336 33.08 24.04 -30.24
N GLN A 337 34.34 24.38 -30.53
CA GLN A 337 34.88 24.43 -31.89
C GLN A 337 35.49 23.09 -32.38
N LEU A 338 35.65 22.10 -31.50
CA LEU A 338 36.22 20.78 -31.86
C LEU A 338 35.15 19.78 -32.36
N MET A 339 33.90 19.94 -31.92
CA MET A 339 32.80 19.03 -32.29
C MET A 339 32.35 19.11 -33.77
N PRO A 340 32.39 20.27 -34.46
CA PRO A 340 32.06 20.32 -35.89
C PRO A 340 33.01 19.48 -36.75
N HIS A 341 34.32 19.53 -36.44
CA HIS A 341 35.34 18.80 -37.21
C HIS A 341 35.30 17.28 -37.02
N LEU A 342 34.90 16.80 -35.84
CA LEU A 342 34.68 15.36 -35.61
C LEU A 342 33.42 14.84 -36.33
N THR A 343 32.46 15.72 -36.60
CA THR A 343 31.22 15.34 -37.31
C THR A 343 31.42 15.33 -38.84
N GLU A 344 32.28 16.20 -39.39
CA GLU A 344 32.65 16.18 -40.82
C GLU A 344 33.47 14.94 -41.21
N GLY A 345 34.36 14.46 -40.32
CA GLY A 345 35.20 13.29 -40.61
C GLY A 345 34.41 11.99 -40.78
N ILE A 346 33.33 11.80 -40.01
CA ILE A 346 32.54 10.55 -39.99
C ILE A 346 31.59 10.43 -41.21
N LEU A 347 31.20 11.55 -41.83
CA LEU A 347 30.29 11.55 -42.97
C LEU A 347 30.98 11.50 -44.35
N SER A 348 32.31 11.65 -44.41
CA SER A 348 33.08 11.59 -45.66
C SER A 348 33.32 10.15 -46.17
N GLY A 349 33.06 9.14 -45.34
CA GLY A 349 33.26 7.73 -45.66
C GLY A 349 32.04 7.05 -46.31
N GLY A 350 31.61 7.52 -47.48
CA GLY A 350 31.05 6.70 -48.58
C GLY A 350 30.01 5.60 -48.35
N VAL A 351 29.29 5.52 -47.21
CA VAL A 351 28.17 4.58 -47.01
C VAL A 351 26.89 5.38 -46.77
N THR A 352 26.31 5.89 -47.85
CA THR A 352 24.98 6.48 -47.83
C THR A 352 23.93 5.37 -47.81
N ALA A 353 23.51 4.97 -46.61
CA ALA A 353 22.22 4.30 -46.46
C ALA A 353 21.13 5.32 -46.82
N ALA A 354 20.58 5.22 -48.04
CA ALA A 354 19.48 6.05 -48.49
C ALA A 354 18.21 5.74 -47.67
N MET A 355 18.04 6.43 -46.54
CA MET A 355 16.79 6.40 -45.79
C MET A 355 15.78 7.26 -46.54
N LYS A 356 14.95 6.61 -47.39
CA LYS A 356 13.71 7.22 -47.87
C LYS A 356 12.84 7.52 -46.66
N HIS A 357 12.56 8.80 -46.42
CA HIS A 357 11.55 9.22 -45.46
C HIS A 357 10.20 8.63 -45.92
N ARG A 358 9.63 7.71 -45.14
CA ARG A 358 8.28 7.19 -45.38
C ARG A 358 7.30 8.11 -44.66
N ASP A 359 6.45 8.81 -45.41
CA ASP A 359 5.48 9.76 -44.87
C ASP A 359 4.31 9.09 -44.14
N GLU A 360 4.22 7.76 -44.16
CA GLU A 360 3.03 7.01 -43.72
C GLU A 360 3.13 6.41 -42.31
N LYS A 361 4.17 6.71 -41.53
CA LYS A 361 4.35 6.14 -40.18
C LYS A 361 4.26 7.16 -39.05
N ILE A 362 3.37 8.13 -39.18
CA ILE A 362 2.85 8.87 -38.03
C ILE A 362 1.64 8.05 -37.55
N PRO A 363 1.70 7.33 -36.40
CA PRO A 363 0.52 6.68 -35.85
C PRO A 363 -0.56 7.75 -35.68
N THR A 364 -1.69 7.57 -36.36
CA THR A 364 -2.80 8.52 -36.34
C THR A 364 -3.30 8.61 -34.91
N GLU A 365 -3.04 9.76 -34.28
CA GLU A 365 -3.42 10.03 -32.91
C GLU A 365 -4.95 10.05 -32.82
N VAL A 366 -5.51 9.18 -31.97
CA VAL A 366 -6.95 9.12 -31.77
C VAL A 366 -7.30 10.17 -30.74
N TYR A 367 -8.03 11.21 -31.15
CA TYR A 367 -8.69 12.11 -30.22
C TYR A 367 -9.66 11.27 -29.38
N GLY A 368 -9.44 11.24 -28.06
CA GLY A 368 -10.32 10.55 -27.13
C GLY A 368 -11.76 11.08 -27.28
N VAL A 369 -12.73 10.16 -27.30
CA VAL A 369 -14.15 10.52 -27.33
C VAL A 369 -14.48 11.32 -26.06
N ASN A 370 -15.09 12.49 -26.23
CA ASN A 370 -15.51 13.37 -25.15
C ASN A 370 -16.64 12.73 -24.34
N GLU A 371 -16.34 12.08 -23.22
CA GLU A 371 -17.35 11.82 -22.18
C GLU A 371 -17.29 12.98 -21.17
N GLY A 372 -18.27 13.88 -21.20
CA GLY A 372 -18.44 14.94 -20.18
C GLY A 372 -17.83 16.31 -20.48
N GLY A 373 -17.34 16.58 -21.69
CA GLY A 373 -16.91 17.91 -22.11
C GLY A 373 -15.48 18.34 -21.72
N GLU A 374 -14.74 17.52 -20.96
CA GLU A 374 -13.30 17.72 -20.75
C GLU A 374 -12.47 17.01 -21.83
N VAL A 375 -11.59 17.76 -22.51
CA VAL A 375 -10.72 17.25 -23.57
C VAL A 375 -9.65 16.33 -22.96
N GLN A 376 -9.77 15.02 -23.15
CA GLN A 376 -8.72 14.08 -22.72
C GLN A 376 -7.44 14.29 -23.54
N PRO A 377 -6.25 14.19 -22.91
CA PRO A 377 -4.99 14.27 -23.63
C PRO A 377 -4.88 13.11 -24.61
N MET A 378 -4.23 13.40 -25.73
CA MET A 378 -3.98 12.49 -26.84
C MET A 378 -3.45 11.12 -26.36
N GLN A 379 -4.17 10.05 -26.70
CA GLN A 379 -3.79 8.69 -26.30
C GLN A 379 -3.37 7.89 -27.53
N HIS A 380 -2.28 7.13 -27.38
CA HIS A 380 -1.96 6.10 -28.37
C HIS A 380 -3.04 5.01 -28.32
N PRO A 381 -3.42 4.35 -29.44
CA PRO A 381 -4.40 3.25 -29.44
C PRO A 381 -4.03 2.07 -28.52
N SER A 382 -2.79 2.00 -28.03
CA SER A 382 -2.36 1.06 -26.99
C SER A 382 -2.68 1.51 -25.55
N GLY A 383 -3.40 2.62 -25.36
CA GLY A 383 -3.65 3.23 -24.04
C GLY A 383 -2.43 3.92 -23.42
N PHE A 384 -1.34 4.10 -24.19
CA PHE A 384 -0.14 4.79 -23.72
C PHE A 384 -0.31 6.30 -23.88
N ILE A 385 -0.17 7.03 -22.78
CA ILE A 385 -0.19 8.50 -22.77
C ILE A 385 1.27 8.96 -22.76
N PRO A 386 1.80 9.53 -23.86
CA PRO A 386 3.16 10.04 -23.87
C PRO A 386 3.30 11.17 -22.85
N PRO A 387 4.42 11.26 -22.12
CA PRO A 387 4.64 12.33 -21.15
C PRO A 387 4.65 13.67 -21.88
N THR A 388 3.72 14.57 -21.53
CA THR A 388 3.66 15.91 -22.13
C THR A 388 4.78 16.80 -21.55
N PRO A 389 5.20 17.89 -22.24
CA PRO A 389 6.25 18.79 -21.77
C PRO A 389 6.01 19.39 -20.38
N LYS A 390 4.74 19.48 -19.93
CA LYS A 390 4.39 19.88 -18.55
C LYS A 390 4.87 18.89 -17.47
N MET A 391 5.22 17.65 -17.85
CA MET A 391 5.74 16.60 -16.97
C MET A 391 7.28 16.60 -16.87
N ALA A 392 7.99 17.45 -17.63
CA ALA A 392 9.44 17.31 -17.87
C ALA A 392 10.37 17.87 -16.77
N ARG A 393 9.87 18.33 -15.61
CA ARG A 393 10.71 18.73 -14.47
C ARG A 393 10.32 17.99 -13.19
N GLY A 394 10.76 16.73 -13.08
CA GLY A 394 10.82 16.00 -11.82
C GLY A 394 9.93 14.77 -11.67
N GLU A 395 9.02 14.50 -12.62
CA GLU A 395 8.10 13.35 -12.56
C GLU A 395 8.43 12.30 -13.64
N HIS A 396 9.55 11.60 -13.49
CA HIS A 396 9.95 10.49 -14.37
C HIS A 396 9.20 9.18 -14.06
N GLU A 397 7.88 9.19 -14.17
CA GLU A 397 7.05 7.98 -14.03
C GLU A 397 6.25 7.72 -15.30
N ALA A 398 6.75 6.78 -16.11
CA ALA A 398 5.89 6.07 -17.05
C ALA A 398 4.83 5.30 -16.24
N ARG A 399 3.61 5.83 -16.17
CA ARG A 399 2.48 5.24 -15.44
C ARG A 399 1.94 4.03 -16.20
N THR A 400 2.52 2.84 -15.99
CA THR A 400 1.80 1.56 -16.19
C THR A 400 1.03 1.17 -14.93
N ALA A 401 0.49 2.14 -14.20
CA ALA A 401 -0.48 1.83 -13.16
C ALA A 401 -1.73 1.32 -13.88
N THR A 402 -2.14 0.09 -13.62
CA THR A 402 -3.58 -0.20 -13.64
C THR A 402 -4.20 0.84 -12.73
N VAL A 403 -4.80 1.88 -13.31
CA VAL A 403 -5.47 2.93 -12.56
C VAL A 403 -6.57 2.21 -11.80
N SER A 404 -6.35 1.92 -10.51
CA SER A 404 -7.45 1.62 -9.59
C SER A 404 -8.26 2.90 -9.54
N ALA A 405 -9.15 3.06 -10.52
CA ALA A 405 -9.99 4.23 -10.64
C ALA A 405 -10.75 4.32 -9.33
N ARG A 406 -10.66 5.47 -8.64
CA ARG A 406 -11.55 5.75 -7.50
C ARG A 406 -13.02 5.56 -7.91
N HIS A 407 -13.32 5.77 -9.19
CA HIS A 407 -14.61 5.50 -9.84
C HIS A 407 -15.00 4.01 -9.89
N ALA A 408 -14.07 3.06 -9.77
CA ALA A 408 -14.41 1.63 -9.77
C ALA A 408 -15.18 1.19 -8.51
N GLN A 409 -15.15 1.97 -7.43
CA GLN A 409 -15.93 1.70 -6.21
C GLN A 409 -17.43 1.90 -6.42
N HIS A 410 -17.84 2.66 -7.44
CA HIS A 410 -19.24 2.98 -7.72
C HIS A 410 -19.82 2.20 -8.91
N LEU A 411 -19.06 1.30 -9.53
CA LEU A 411 -19.66 0.45 -10.55
C LEU A 411 -20.75 -0.41 -9.91
N PRO A 412 -21.97 -0.45 -10.50
CA PRO A 412 -23.06 -1.22 -9.95
C PRO A 412 -22.62 -2.68 -9.82
N VAL A 413 -22.69 -3.20 -8.60
CA VAL A 413 -22.35 -4.60 -8.31
C VAL A 413 -23.32 -5.48 -9.10
N PRO A 414 -22.81 -6.46 -9.90
CA PRO A 414 -23.67 -7.38 -10.63
C PRO A 414 -24.68 -8.08 -9.71
N ASN A 415 -25.91 -8.30 -10.18
CA ASN A 415 -26.98 -8.91 -9.37
C ASN A 415 -26.57 -10.28 -8.80
N ASP A 416 -25.88 -11.10 -9.60
CA ASP A 416 -25.32 -12.39 -9.18
C ASP A 416 -24.42 -12.27 -7.93
N VAL A 417 -23.65 -11.18 -7.82
CA VAL A 417 -22.76 -10.94 -6.68
C VAL A 417 -23.57 -10.49 -5.45
N LYS A 418 -24.66 -9.73 -5.64
CA LYS A 418 -25.57 -9.36 -4.54
C LYS A 418 -26.27 -10.59 -3.95
N GLU A 419 -26.75 -11.49 -4.82
CA GLU A 419 -27.35 -12.77 -4.41
C GLU A 419 -26.34 -13.67 -3.70
N LEU A 420 -25.09 -13.71 -4.17
CA LEU A 420 -24.03 -14.44 -3.50
C LEU A 420 -23.75 -13.87 -2.09
N ARG A 421 -23.67 -12.54 -1.98
CA ARG A 421 -23.46 -11.83 -0.71
C ARG A 421 -24.57 -12.10 0.30
N SER A 422 -25.83 -12.08 -0.13
CA SER A 422 -26.96 -12.37 0.77
C SER A 422 -26.92 -13.81 1.31
N GLN A 423 -26.32 -14.75 0.58
CA GLN A 423 -26.15 -16.13 1.03
C GLN A 423 -25.00 -16.31 2.04
N TYR A 424 -23.83 -15.69 1.80
CA TYR A 424 -22.66 -15.95 2.65
C TYR A 424 -22.59 -15.01 3.87
N LEU A 425 -23.06 -13.76 3.80
CA LEU A 425 -22.92 -12.80 4.91
C LEU A 425 -23.57 -13.28 6.23
N PRO A 426 -24.76 -13.91 6.22
CA PRO A 426 -25.33 -14.49 7.44
C PRO A 426 -24.49 -15.64 8.00
N LYS A 427 -23.86 -16.44 7.13
CA LYS A 427 -23.00 -17.56 7.54
C LYS A 427 -21.68 -17.08 8.13
N ILE A 428 -21.12 -15.99 7.61
CA ILE A 428 -19.87 -15.41 8.13
C ILE A 428 -20.00 -15.01 9.61
N LYS A 429 -21.21 -14.62 10.06
CA LYS A 429 -21.45 -14.31 11.48
C LYS A 429 -21.19 -15.51 12.41
N ASN A 430 -21.40 -16.73 11.93
CA ASN A 430 -21.15 -17.96 12.68
C ASN A 430 -19.75 -18.51 12.40
N GLU A 431 -19.32 -18.45 11.14
CA GLU A 431 -18.07 -19.02 10.64
C GLU A 431 -17.25 -17.95 9.90
N PRO A 432 -16.21 -17.36 10.52
CA PRO A 432 -15.46 -16.28 9.89
C PRO A 432 -14.77 -16.74 8.60
N PHE A 433 -14.85 -15.93 7.55
CA PHE A 433 -14.11 -16.18 6.31
C PHE A 433 -12.62 -15.89 6.49
N TRP A 434 -12.27 -14.76 7.10
CA TRP A 434 -10.89 -14.41 7.44
C TRP A 434 -10.60 -14.87 8.86
N ARG A 435 -9.65 -15.79 9.00
CA ARG A 435 -9.24 -16.35 10.28
C ARG A 435 -7.81 -15.91 10.59
N PRO A 436 -7.52 -15.42 11.81
CA PRO A 436 -6.16 -15.07 12.17
C PRO A 436 -5.36 -16.36 12.38
N LEU A 437 -4.32 -16.53 11.57
CA LEU A 437 -3.42 -17.69 11.61
C LEU A 437 -2.30 -17.47 12.64
N LEU A 438 -1.70 -16.27 12.62
CA LEU A 438 -0.59 -15.88 13.49
C LEU A 438 -0.70 -14.39 13.79
N SER A 439 -0.55 -14.00 15.05
CA SER A 439 -0.43 -12.59 15.43
C SER A 439 0.72 -12.35 16.40
N PHE A 440 1.30 -11.15 16.29
CA PHE A 440 2.36 -10.66 17.16
C PHE A 440 1.97 -9.32 17.72
N THR A 441 1.80 -9.26 19.02
CA THR A 441 1.66 -8.02 19.74
C THR A 441 3.07 -7.54 20.07
N VAL A 442 3.38 -6.25 19.88
CA VAL A 442 4.65 -5.61 20.28
C VAL A 442 4.43 -4.25 20.93
N SER A 443 5.36 -3.85 21.80
CA SER A 443 5.23 -2.69 22.69
C SER A 443 5.07 -1.32 22.01
N THR A 444 5.43 -1.19 20.73
CA THR A 444 5.33 0.09 20.02
C THR A 444 4.88 -0.07 18.57
N ARG A 445 4.17 0.94 18.06
CA ARG A 445 3.69 1.01 16.67
C ARG A 445 4.81 0.89 15.62
N PRO A 446 5.98 1.54 15.74
CA PRO A 446 6.99 1.44 14.68
C PRO A 446 7.67 0.07 14.66
N LEU A 447 7.67 -0.71 15.75
CA LEU A 447 8.05 -2.13 15.71
C LEU A 447 7.05 -2.91 14.87
N ALA A 448 5.75 -2.78 15.19
CA ALA A 448 4.69 -3.49 14.49
C ALA A 448 4.71 -3.18 12.98
N ASN A 449 4.82 -1.90 12.62
CA ASN A 449 4.95 -1.47 11.23
C ASN A 449 6.21 -2.01 10.54
N THR A 450 7.31 -2.21 11.28
CA THR A 450 8.55 -2.79 10.74
C THR A 450 8.36 -4.27 10.44
N ILE A 451 7.78 -5.05 11.36
CA ILE A 451 7.47 -6.47 11.15
C ILE A 451 6.53 -6.61 9.95
N ALA A 452 5.41 -5.89 9.93
CA ALA A 452 4.41 -5.99 8.86
C ALA A 452 4.96 -5.59 7.48
N ARG A 453 5.88 -4.62 7.45
CA ARG A 453 6.56 -4.24 6.20
C ARG A 453 7.47 -5.36 5.72
N LEU A 454 8.28 -5.94 6.62
CA LEU A 454 9.28 -6.95 6.29
C LEU A 454 8.67 -8.34 6.04
N SER A 455 7.46 -8.61 6.53
CA SER A 455 6.74 -9.87 6.35
C SER A 455 5.97 -9.97 5.03
N ARG A 456 5.82 -8.89 4.27
CA ARG A 456 5.15 -8.89 2.95
C ARG A 456 5.95 -9.61 1.85
N GLY A 457 7.20 -9.96 2.10
CA GLY A 457 8.04 -10.70 1.17
C GLY A 457 9.21 -11.38 1.87
N GLN A 458 10.01 -12.09 1.08
CA GLN A 458 11.23 -12.74 1.55
C GLN A 458 12.28 -11.71 1.98
N SER A 459 13.33 -12.15 2.70
CA SER A 459 14.43 -11.29 3.17
C SER A 459 15.10 -10.46 2.06
N LYS A 460 15.14 -10.99 0.84
CA LYS A 460 15.71 -10.33 -0.35
C LYS A 460 14.70 -9.42 -1.09
N GLY A 461 13.50 -9.23 -0.56
CA GLY A 461 12.42 -8.47 -1.21
C GLY A 461 11.73 -9.20 -2.36
N VAL A 462 12.03 -10.49 -2.57
CA VAL A 462 11.36 -11.35 -3.53
C VAL A 462 9.94 -11.66 -3.03
N SER A 463 8.94 -11.63 -3.90
CA SER A 463 7.58 -12.03 -3.54
C SER A 463 7.52 -13.52 -3.20
N PHE A 464 6.60 -13.91 -2.32
CA PHE A 464 6.44 -15.32 -1.95
C PHE A 464 6.12 -16.19 -3.17
N ASP A 465 5.23 -15.73 -4.05
CA ASP A 465 4.89 -16.40 -5.31
C ASP A 465 6.12 -16.69 -6.16
N ALA A 466 7.05 -15.74 -6.28
CA ALA A 466 8.25 -15.92 -7.07
C ALA A 466 9.22 -16.94 -6.46
N SER A 467 9.21 -17.12 -5.14
CA SER A 467 10.04 -18.10 -4.43
C SER A 467 9.53 -19.54 -4.48
N ILE A 468 8.29 -19.77 -4.91
CA ILE A 468 7.72 -21.12 -5.04
C ILE A 468 8.20 -21.74 -6.37
N ALA A 469 8.58 -23.02 -6.32
CA ALA A 469 9.00 -23.78 -7.49
C ALA A 469 7.88 -23.85 -8.55
N GLU A 470 8.23 -23.88 -9.84
CA GLU A 470 7.23 -23.89 -10.92
C GLU A 470 6.32 -25.11 -10.92
N VAL A 471 6.83 -26.26 -10.44
CA VAL A 471 6.05 -27.48 -10.27
C VAL A 471 4.93 -27.26 -9.25
N ASP A 472 5.25 -26.63 -8.11
CA ASP A 472 4.27 -26.31 -7.07
C ASP A 472 3.32 -25.20 -7.49
N LYS A 473 3.77 -24.22 -8.28
CA LYS A 473 2.88 -23.18 -8.84
C LYS A 473 1.73 -23.75 -9.67
N LYS A 474 1.91 -24.93 -10.28
CA LYS A 474 0.87 -25.60 -11.08
C LYS A 474 -0.03 -26.51 -10.23
N SER A 475 0.44 -26.91 -9.05
CA SER A 475 -0.27 -27.81 -8.15
C SER A 475 -1.25 -27.06 -7.27
N LYS A 476 -2.54 -27.36 -7.42
CA LYS A 476 -3.59 -26.74 -6.59
C LYS A 476 -3.41 -27.04 -5.11
N THR A 477 -2.98 -28.26 -4.78
CA THR A 477 -2.89 -28.73 -3.39
C THR A 477 -1.65 -28.22 -2.67
N SER A 478 -0.49 -28.21 -3.34
CA SER A 478 0.78 -27.82 -2.70
C SER A 478 1.03 -26.31 -2.69
N TYR A 479 0.48 -25.56 -3.66
CA TYR A 479 0.73 -24.12 -3.77
C TYR A 479 0.28 -23.35 -2.52
N GLY A 480 -0.96 -23.55 -2.08
CA GLY A 480 -1.53 -22.85 -0.92
C GLY A 480 -0.78 -23.17 0.38
N ALA A 481 -0.43 -24.44 0.60
CA ALA A 481 0.35 -24.86 1.77
C ALA A 481 1.77 -24.27 1.74
N SER A 482 2.46 -24.32 0.59
CA SER A 482 3.80 -23.75 0.41
C SER A 482 3.81 -22.24 0.66
N MET A 483 2.79 -21.54 0.17
CA MET A 483 2.61 -20.10 0.40
C MET A 483 2.47 -19.78 1.88
N ARG A 484 1.62 -20.54 2.59
CA ARG A 484 1.39 -20.40 4.04
C ARG A 484 2.70 -20.61 4.81
N ASP A 485 3.41 -21.70 4.53
CA ASP A 485 4.63 -22.07 5.23
C ASP A 485 5.75 -21.04 5.02
N LEU A 486 5.91 -20.52 3.80
CA LEU A 486 6.88 -19.46 3.52
C LEU A 486 6.57 -18.18 4.30
N ARG A 487 5.30 -17.82 4.45
CA ARG A 487 4.86 -16.66 5.23
C ARG A 487 5.06 -16.87 6.73
N LEU A 488 4.67 -18.02 7.26
CA LEU A 488 4.87 -18.40 8.67
C LEU A 488 6.35 -18.40 9.04
N LYS A 489 7.20 -19.10 8.28
CA LYS A 489 8.66 -19.13 8.49
C LYS A 489 9.28 -17.73 8.41
N ARG A 490 8.81 -16.90 7.47
CA ARG A 490 9.28 -15.51 7.35
C ARG A 490 8.90 -14.66 8.56
N MET A 491 7.65 -14.76 9.01
CA MET A 491 7.15 -14.03 10.17
C MET A 491 7.81 -14.49 11.48
N GLN A 492 7.97 -15.80 11.66
CA GLN A 492 8.69 -16.39 12.78
C GLN A 492 10.14 -15.92 12.84
N SER A 493 10.91 -16.07 11.75
CA SER A 493 12.31 -15.63 11.71
C SER A 493 12.48 -14.15 12.00
N LEU A 494 11.61 -13.30 11.44
CA LEU A 494 11.62 -11.86 11.71
C LEU A 494 11.40 -11.51 13.19
N VAL A 495 10.48 -12.21 13.85
CA VAL A 495 10.16 -11.97 15.25
C VAL A 495 11.25 -12.50 16.19
N VAL A 496 11.88 -13.62 15.82
CA VAL A 496 13.06 -14.14 16.54
C VAL A 496 14.26 -13.19 16.37
N ASP A 497 14.51 -12.67 15.17
CA ASP A 497 15.57 -11.68 14.95
C ASP A 497 15.27 -10.38 15.71
N LEU A 498 14.00 -9.97 15.78
CA LEU A 498 13.58 -8.82 16.55
C LEU A 498 13.77 -9.03 18.06
N SER A 499 13.41 -10.19 18.62
CA SER A 499 13.58 -10.45 20.04
C SER A 499 15.06 -10.44 20.45
N LYS A 500 15.94 -11.00 19.62
CA LYS A 500 17.39 -10.94 19.79
C LYS A 500 17.90 -9.50 19.76
N ALA A 501 17.46 -8.71 18.77
CA ALA A 501 17.82 -7.29 18.69
C ALA A 501 17.31 -6.49 19.90
N LEU A 502 16.11 -6.79 20.42
CA LEU A 502 15.60 -6.18 21.65
C LEU A 502 16.40 -6.60 22.88
N ALA A 503 16.96 -7.81 22.88
CA ALA A 503 17.85 -8.30 23.93
C ALA A 503 19.27 -7.68 23.88
N GLY A 504 19.57 -6.88 22.87
CA GLY A 504 20.88 -6.24 22.69
C GLY A 504 21.83 -7.01 21.78
N ASP A 505 21.38 -8.10 21.14
CA ASP A 505 22.20 -8.81 20.16
C ASP A 505 22.58 -7.85 19.00
N ARG A 506 23.81 -7.95 18.53
CA ARG A 506 24.41 -7.07 17.50
C ARG A 506 24.33 -5.57 17.84
N GLY A 507 24.38 -5.21 19.13
CA GLY A 507 24.29 -3.81 19.59
C GLY A 507 22.86 -3.27 19.72
N GLY A 508 21.87 -4.14 19.52
CA GLY A 508 20.45 -3.87 19.72
C GLY A 508 19.83 -2.86 18.75
N LEU A 509 18.61 -2.43 19.07
CA LEU A 509 17.88 -1.42 18.30
C LEU A 509 18.23 -0.01 18.80
N VAL A 510 19.29 0.57 18.23
CA VAL A 510 19.74 1.92 18.57
C VAL A 510 18.64 2.96 18.27
N GLY A 511 18.41 3.88 19.20
CA GLY A 511 17.43 4.97 19.07
C GLY A 511 15.97 4.54 19.32
N MET A 512 15.76 3.38 19.94
CA MET A 512 14.41 2.94 20.28
C MET A 512 13.87 3.67 21.52
N ARG A 513 12.67 4.23 21.39
CA ARG A 513 11.90 4.88 22.48
C ARG A 513 10.70 4.02 22.86
N PHE A 514 10.47 3.86 24.17
CA PHE A 514 9.28 3.19 24.71
C PHE A 514 8.33 4.14 25.42
N SER A 515 8.77 5.35 25.73
CA SER A 515 7.94 6.38 26.33
C SER A 515 8.32 7.77 25.81
N LYS A 516 7.43 8.74 26.00
CA LYS A 516 7.68 10.15 25.63
C LYS A 516 8.79 10.80 26.48
N ALA A 517 8.97 10.32 27.71
CA ALA A 517 9.94 10.87 28.65
C ALA A 517 11.39 10.43 28.37
N GLU A 518 11.58 9.32 27.65
CA GLU A 518 12.90 8.81 27.29
C GLU A 518 13.54 9.70 26.23
N SER A 519 14.65 10.35 26.59
CA SER A 519 15.50 11.06 25.64
C SER A 519 16.25 10.06 24.75
N GLU A 520 16.51 10.45 23.50
CA GLU A 520 17.33 9.65 22.60
C GLU A 520 18.77 9.56 23.14
N GLY A 521 19.21 8.36 23.49
CA GLY A 521 20.63 8.03 23.53
C GLY A 521 21.34 8.01 24.89
N ASN A 522 20.69 8.37 26.00
CA ASN A 522 21.38 8.34 27.30
C ASN A 522 21.48 6.95 27.93
N ASP A 523 20.55 6.04 27.63
CA ASP A 523 20.52 4.70 28.23
C ASP A 523 20.97 3.58 27.28
N ALA A 524 21.79 3.88 26.27
CA ALA A 524 22.25 2.87 25.32
C ALA A 524 23.07 1.72 25.96
N ALA A 525 23.62 1.95 27.16
CA ALA A 525 24.37 0.95 27.90
C ALA A 525 23.47 0.00 28.73
N ALA A 526 22.27 0.45 29.12
CA ALA A 526 21.38 -0.37 29.93
C ALA A 526 20.54 -1.29 29.02
N PRO A 527 20.43 -2.58 29.35
CA PRO A 527 19.67 -3.49 28.52
C PRO A 527 18.17 -3.16 28.72
N ILE A 528 17.39 -3.07 27.65
CA ILE A 528 15.97 -2.63 27.66
C ILE A 528 15.15 -3.36 28.75
N PRO A 529 14.28 -2.75 29.57
CA PRO A 529 13.49 -3.53 30.54
C PRO A 529 12.72 -4.70 29.91
N TRP A 530 12.65 -5.86 30.58
CA TRP A 530 12.05 -7.08 30.00
C TRP A 530 10.62 -6.84 29.52
N GLU A 531 9.83 -6.09 30.29
CA GLU A 531 8.43 -5.75 30.00
C GLU A 531 8.28 -5.08 28.63
N LYS A 532 9.29 -4.32 28.21
CA LYS A 532 9.35 -3.59 26.94
C LYS A 532 9.84 -4.47 25.78
N ARG A 533 10.57 -5.56 26.07
CA ARG A 533 11.11 -6.51 25.08
C ARG A 533 10.17 -7.65 24.76
N VAL A 534 9.26 -7.99 25.68
CA VAL A 534 8.32 -9.10 25.51
C VAL A 534 7.48 -8.91 24.25
N ILE A 535 7.27 -10.00 23.53
CA ILE A 535 6.42 -10.09 22.35
C ILE A 535 5.30 -11.09 22.65
N GLY A 536 4.05 -10.65 22.53
CA GLY A 536 2.90 -11.55 22.61
C GLY A 536 2.76 -12.30 21.30
N VAL A 537 2.74 -13.62 21.31
CA VAL A 537 2.62 -14.48 20.13
C VAL A 537 1.33 -15.27 20.25
N SER A 538 0.36 -15.01 19.38
CA SER A 538 -0.88 -15.78 19.33
C SER A 538 -0.92 -16.64 18.07
N VAL A 539 -1.26 -17.92 18.25
CA VAL A 539 -1.37 -18.90 17.16
C VAL A 539 -2.81 -19.37 17.07
N GLY A 540 -3.35 -19.45 15.84
CA GLY A 540 -4.70 -19.97 15.62
C GLY A 540 -4.80 -21.42 16.06
N ASP A 541 -5.68 -21.72 17.02
CA ASP A 541 -5.94 -23.07 17.55
C ASP A 541 -6.43 -24.05 16.47
N TRP A 542 -7.13 -23.52 15.47
CA TRP A 542 -7.62 -24.22 14.29
C TRP A 542 -6.51 -24.66 13.32
N TYR A 543 -5.28 -24.15 13.46
CA TYR A 543 -4.18 -24.48 12.57
C TYR A 543 -3.58 -25.85 12.92
N PRO A 544 -3.49 -26.80 11.96
CA PRO A 544 -3.04 -28.17 12.27
C PRO A 544 -1.64 -28.27 12.90
N HIS A 545 -0.73 -27.35 12.58
CA HIS A 545 0.64 -27.32 13.13
C HIS A 545 0.80 -26.22 14.19
N ALA A 546 -0.28 -25.85 14.89
CA ALA A 546 -0.24 -24.83 15.94
C ALA A 546 0.77 -25.19 17.04
N GLU A 547 0.76 -26.44 17.52
CA GLU A 547 1.69 -26.89 18.57
C GLU A 547 3.16 -26.83 18.14
N GLU A 548 3.47 -27.26 16.91
CA GLU A 548 4.83 -27.18 16.36
C GLU A 548 5.29 -25.73 16.27
N LEU A 549 4.42 -24.83 15.81
CA LEU A 549 4.74 -23.41 15.71
C LEU A 549 4.95 -22.78 17.09
N LYS A 550 4.08 -23.10 18.07
CA LYS A 550 4.22 -22.65 19.46
C LYS A 550 5.54 -23.16 20.06
N GLN A 551 5.84 -24.44 19.88
CA GLN A 551 7.08 -25.04 20.36
C GLN A 551 8.30 -24.37 19.75
N ALA A 552 8.28 -24.08 18.46
CA ALA A 552 9.38 -23.41 17.80
C ALA A 552 9.65 -21.99 18.34
N PHE A 553 8.64 -21.26 18.83
CA PHE A 553 8.86 -20.00 19.55
C PHE A 553 9.42 -20.21 20.95
N ARG A 554 8.96 -21.24 21.68
CA ARG A 554 9.51 -21.61 23.00
C ARG A 554 10.98 -22.01 22.90
N ASP A 555 11.34 -22.81 21.89
CA ASP A 555 12.71 -23.25 21.65
C ASP A 555 13.62 -22.09 21.23
N ALA A 556 13.10 -21.17 20.40
CA ALA A 556 13.85 -19.98 19.97
C ALA A 556 14.09 -18.95 21.08
N ALA A 557 13.31 -19.01 22.16
CA ALA A 557 13.42 -18.09 23.29
C ALA A 557 14.78 -18.24 24.00
N GLY A 558 15.25 -19.48 24.20
CA GLY A 558 16.43 -19.78 25.02
C GLY A 558 16.34 -19.25 26.46
N GLY A 559 17.25 -19.69 27.33
CA GLY A 559 17.43 -19.10 28.67
C GLY A 559 16.42 -19.54 29.75
N ASN A 560 16.40 -18.77 30.85
CA ASN A 560 15.57 -19.04 32.03
C ASN A 560 14.08 -18.83 31.75
N GLN A 561 13.24 -19.73 32.28
CA GLN A 561 11.79 -19.74 32.04
C GLN A 561 11.08 -18.44 32.44
N ASP A 562 11.59 -17.74 33.45
CA ASP A 562 10.93 -16.57 34.04
C ASP A 562 11.00 -15.30 33.18
N GLN A 563 11.90 -15.24 32.19
CA GLN A 563 12.13 -14.04 31.37
C GLN A 563 12.16 -14.35 29.88
N HIS A 564 11.30 -15.27 29.43
CA HIS A 564 11.19 -15.54 28.00
C HIS A 564 10.77 -14.26 27.24
N PRO A 565 11.38 -13.99 26.07
CA PRO A 565 10.97 -12.89 25.20
C PRO A 565 9.58 -13.08 24.57
N PHE A 566 9.02 -14.28 24.63
CA PHE A 566 7.74 -14.62 24.01
C PHE A 566 6.71 -15.06 25.04
N ILE A 567 5.52 -14.47 24.99
CA ILE A 567 4.32 -14.99 25.66
C ILE A 567 3.47 -15.65 24.57
N VAL A 568 3.51 -16.99 24.51
CA VAL A 568 2.86 -17.78 23.47
C VAL A 568 1.51 -18.30 23.97
N TYR A 569 0.43 -18.03 23.25
CA TYR A 569 -0.93 -18.44 23.62
C TYR A 569 -1.80 -18.82 22.41
N ASP A 570 -2.90 -19.51 22.68
CA ASP A 570 -3.84 -19.96 21.67
C ASP A 570 -4.90 -18.91 21.39
N MET A 571 -5.34 -18.86 20.14
CA MET A 571 -6.31 -17.89 19.67
C MET A 571 -7.35 -18.58 18.79
N ASN A 572 -8.62 -18.27 19.01
CA ASN A 572 -9.71 -18.81 18.23
C ASN A 572 -9.80 -18.17 16.82
N GLU A 573 -10.73 -18.65 16.01
CA GLU A 573 -10.96 -18.14 14.65
C GLU A 573 -11.38 -16.66 14.56
N TRP A 574 -11.75 -16.04 15.68
CA TRP A 574 -12.18 -14.65 15.78
C TRP A 574 -11.10 -13.72 16.35
N GLY A 575 -9.92 -14.25 16.66
CA GLY A 575 -8.82 -13.45 17.20
C GLY A 575 -8.83 -13.30 18.72
N LYS A 576 -9.74 -13.97 19.44
CA LYS A 576 -9.75 -13.98 20.91
C LYS A 576 -8.83 -15.07 21.45
N PRO A 577 -8.19 -14.86 22.61
CA PRO A 577 -7.59 -15.95 23.36
C PRO A 577 -8.62 -17.06 23.62
N VAL A 578 -8.20 -18.33 23.56
CA VAL A 578 -9.08 -19.47 23.88
C VAL A 578 -9.53 -19.41 25.35
N GLU A 579 -10.79 -19.75 25.62
CA GLU A 579 -11.38 -19.70 26.98
C GLU A 579 -10.52 -20.48 27.99
N GLY A 580 -10.25 -19.86 29.14
CA GLY A 580 -9.42 -20.43 30.20
C GLY A 580 -7.94 -20.01 30.16
N GLN A 581 -7.48 -19.34 29.10
CA GLN A 581 -6.14 -18.72 29.08
C GLN A 581 -6.21 -17.24 29.49
N ASP A 582 -5.95 -16.95 30.77
CA ASP A 582 -5.77 -15.57 31.26
C ASP A 582 -4.39 -15.03 30.85
N VAL A 583 -4.28 -14.60 29.59
CA VAL A 583 -3.03 -14.05 29.04
C VAL A 583 -2.82 -12.63 29.54
N LYS A 584 -2.00 -12.48 30.58
CA LYS A 584 -1.57 -11.16 31.07
C LYS A 584 -0.35 -10.68 30.30
N LEU A 585 -0.56 -9.83 29.30
CA LEU A 585 0.53 -9.12 28.63
C LEU A 585 1.07 -7.99 29.54
N PRO A 586 2.40 -7.77 29.59
CA PRO A 586 2.99 -6.81 30.53
C PRO A 586 2.67 -5.34 30.19
N TRP A 587 2.06 -5.07 29.03
CA TRP A 587 1.86 -3.71 28.52
C TRP A 587 0.42 -3.23 28.72
N SER A 588 -0.40 -4.01 29.43
CA SER A 588 -1.75 -3.58 29.85
C SER A 588 -1.71 -2.24 30.60
N GLY A 589 -0.65 -1.99 31.40
CA GLY A 589 -0.42 -0.70 32.07
C GLY A 589 0.23 0.39 31.20
N MET A 590 0.73 0.08 30.00
CA MET A 590 1.33 1.07 29.10
C MET A 590 0.30 1.80 28.23
N VAL A 591 -0.94 1.32 28.19
CA VAL A 591 -2.00 1.95 27.42
C VAL A 591 -2.50 3.18 28.18
N HIS A 592 -1.98 4.35 27.84
CA HIS A 592 -2.46 5.62 28.35
C HIS A 592 -3.76 6.02 27.65
N VAL A 593 -4.84 5.25 27.83
CA VAL A 593 -6.16 5.68 27.39
C VAL A 593 -6.69 6.66 28.41
N THR A 594 -6.69 7.95 28.08
CA THR A 594 -7.41 8.93 28.90
C THR A 594 -8.89 8.55 28.92
N PRO A 595 -9.62 8.81 30.02
CA PRO A 595 -11.05 8.54 30.10
C PRO A 595 -11.82 9.23 28.95
N GLU A 596 -11.36 10.41 28.53
CA GLU A 596 -11.88 11.15 27.36
C GLU A 596 -11.76 10.36 26.06
N ILE A 597 -10.62 9.68 25.82
CA ILE A 597 -10.45 8.85 24.62
C ILE A 597 -11.33 7.60 24.69
N GLN A 598 -11.54 7.02 25.88
CA GLN A 598 -12.48 5.90 26.04
C GLN A 598 -13.92 6.34 25.76
N GLU A 599 -14.31 7.53 26.22
CA GLU A 599 -15.61 8.13 25.94
C GLU A 599 -15.77 8.42 24.45
N ALA A 600 -14.77 9.04 23.82
CA ALA A 600 -14.75 9.31 22.38
C ALA A 600 -14.87 8.03 21.54
N LYS A 601 -14.27 6.91 21.98
CA LYS A 601 -14.45 5.59 21.35
C LYS A 601 -15.90 5.10 21.44
N LYS A 602 -16.53 5.22 22.61
CA LYS A 602 -17.95 4.86 22.79
C LYS A 602 -18.84 5.72 21.89
N VAL A 603 -18.60 7.04 21.87
CA VAL A 603 -19.32 7.99 21.04
C VAL A 603 -19.15 7.68 19.56
N LEU A 604 -17.93 7.40 19.09
CA LEU A 604 -17.69 6.99 17.70
C LEU A 604 -18.37 5.67 17.33
N ARG A 605 -18.49 4.72 18.26
CA ARG A 605 -19.26 3.49 18.01
C ARG A 605 -20.74 3.83 17.80
N SER A 606 -21.30 4.66 18.66
CA SER A 606 -22.68 5.14 18.50
C SER A 606 -22.88 5.95 17.21
N ILE A 607 -21.96 6.85 16.86
CA ILE A 607 -21.99 7.59 15.59
C ILE A 607 -22.04 6.61 14.40
N ARG A 608 -21.20 5.57 14.40
CA ARG A 608 -21.17 4.58 13.31
C ARG A 608 -22.47 3.78 13.20
N GLU A 609 -23.08 3.43 14.33
CA GLU A 609 -24.39 2.76 14.35
C GLU A 609 -25.47 3.68 13.76
N LEU A 610 -25.44 4.98 14.08
CA LEU A 610 -26.36 5.98 13.52
C LEU A 610 -26.11 6.23 12.03
N GLU A 611 -24.87 6.45 11.61
CA GLU A 611 -24.48 6.60 10.21
C GLU A 611 -24.84 5.36 9.40
N HIS A 612 -24.68 4.16 9.97
CA HIS A 612 -25.11 2.93 9.34
C HIS A 612 -26.63 2.89 9.14
N ALA A 613 -27.41 3.23 10.16
CA ALA A 613 -28.87 3.32 10.01
C ALA A 613 -29.27 4.35 8.93
N LEU A 614 -28.52 5.46 8.81
CA LEU A 614 -28.72 6.49 7.80
C LEU A 614 -28.34 6.05 6.36
N ASP A 615 -27.32 5.19 6.18
CA ASP A 615 -26.88 4.70 4.85
C ASP A 615 -27.69 3.50 4.33
N VAL A 616 -28.36 2.73 5.20
CA VAL A 616 -29.28 1.68 4.72
C VAL A 616 -30.45 2.31 3.95
N ASP A 617 -30.97 3.41 4.47
CA ASP A 617 -32.13 4.13 3.92
C ASP A 617 -31.82 4.81 2.56
N THR A 618 -30.58 5.22 2.30
CA THR A 618 -30.21 5.85 1.01
C THR A 618 -30.25 4.85 -0.15
N ARG A 619 -29.89 3.59 0.09
CA ARG A 619 -29.72 2.60 -0.99
C ARG A 619 -31.02 1.92 -1.39
N GLU A 620 -31.99 1.85 -0.48
CA GLU A 620 -33.23 1.11 -0.69
C GLU A 620 -34.41 1.97 -1.17
N HIS A 621 -34.17 3.25 -1.48
CA HIS A 621 -35.10 4.19 -2.15
C HIS A 621 -36.45 4.45 -1.44
N SER A 622 -36.70 3.85 -0.27
CA SER A 622 -37.90 4.13 0.52
C SER A 622 -37.55 5.08 1.66
N THR A 623 -37.53 6.38 1.37
CA THR A 623 -37.35 7.50 2.31
C THR A 623 -38.35 7.53 3.49
N SER A 624 -39.29 6.59 3.51
CA SER A 624 -40.48 6.54 4.37
C SER A 624 -40.29 5.67 5.63
N SER A 625 -39.14 5.05 5.82
CA SER A 625 -39.12 3.75 6.51
C SER A 625 -38.31 3.71 7.83
N LEU A 626 -37.43 4.68 8.08
CA LEU A 626 -36.67 4.79 9.32
C LEU A 626 -37.57 5.19 10.49
N ARG A 627 -37.49 4.47 11.62
CA ARG A 627 -38.22 4.78 12.87
C ARG A 627 -37.25 4.97 14.03
N VAL A 628 -37.43 6.02 14.81
CA VAL A 628 -36.59 6.33 15.98
C VAL A 628 -37.48 6.43 17.21
N ILE A 629 -37.20 5.59 18.22
CA ILE A 629 -37.92 5.58 19.49
C ILE A 629 -37.16 6.43 20.52
N THR A 630 -37.88 7.34 21.17
CA THR A 630 -37.40 8.12 22.32
C THR A 630 -38.12 7.69 23.61
N PRO A 631 -37.42 7.63 24.75
CA PRO A 631 -38.02 7.27 26.05
C PRO A 631 -38.93 8.37 26.63
N SER A 632 -39.01 9.53 25.99
CA SER A 632 -39.89 10.63 26.37
C SER A 632 -41.06 10.74 25.40
N LEU A 633 -42.25 11.01 25.93
CA LEU A 633 -43.48 11.37 25.22
C LEU A 633 -43.30 12.59 24.30
N GLN A 634 -42.31 13.44 24.57
CA GLN A 634 -42.01 14.56 23.69
C GLN A 634 -41.33 14.05 22.42
N THR A 635 -42.13 13.72 21.40
CA THR A 635 -41.70 13.47 20.02
C THR A 635 -41.25 14.76 19.35
N THR A 636 -40.22 15.41 19.89
CA THR A 636 -39.63 16.59 19.25
C THR A 636 -38.31 16.19 18.58
N PRO A 637 -38.05 16.68 17.35
CA PRO A 637 -36.76 16.50 16.69
C PRO A 637 -35.57 16.91 17.57
N ASP A 638 -35.77 17.90 18.45
CA ASP A 638 -34.77 18.37 19.41
C ASP A 638 -34.38 17.33 20.45
N ALA A 639 -35.34 16.52 20.92
CA ALA A 639 -35.08 15.43 21.87
C ALA A 639 -34.23 14.32 21.23
N VAL A 640 -34.51 13.94 19.99
CA VAL A 640 -33.68 12.95 19.25
C VAL A 640 -32.29 13.49 18.95
N SER A 641 -32.22 14.78 18.60
CA SER A 641 -30.95 15.44 18.29
C SER A 641 -30.03 15.59 19.51
N ASN A 642 -30.53 15.45 20.74
CA ASN A 642 -29.72 15.57 21.95
C ASN A 642 -28.88 14.30 22.20
N PRO A 643 -27.52 14.38 22.27
CA PRO A 643 -26.64 13.26 22.60
C PRO A 643 -27.02 12.48 23.86
N ASP A 644 -27.54 13.18 24.87
CA ASP A 644 -27.76 12.64 26.23
C ASP A 644 -29.03 11.80 26.32
N VAL A 645 -29.94 11.92 25.35
CA VAL A 645 -31.19 11.16 25.31
C VAL A 645 -30.92 9.83 24.63
N SER A 646 -31.05 8.70 25.32
CA SER A 646 -30.96 7.38 24.68
C SER A 646 -32.01 7.22 23.58
N VAL A 647 -31.60 6.82 22.38
CA VAL A 647 -32.49 6.58 21.24
C VAL A 647 -32.33 5.15 20.74
N VAL A 648 -33.43 4.53 20.34
CA VAL A 648 -33.41 3.23 19.66
C VAL A 648 -33.79 3.48 18.21
N VAL A 649 -32.86 3.20 17.30
CA VAL A 649 -33.10 3.29 15.85
C VAL A 649 -33.55 1.93 15.36
N LEU A 650 -34.73 1.87 14.75
CA LEU A 650 -35.30 0.66 14.18
C LEU A 650 -35.27 0.76 12.66
N LEU A 651 -34.84 -0.34 12.03
CA LEU A 651 -35.02 -0.51 10.60
C LEU A 651 -36.51 -0.78 10.27
N PRO A 652 -36.91 -0.64 9.01
CA PRO A 652 -38.32 -0.79 8.61
C PRO A 652 -38.89 -2.16 8.97
N GLU A 653 -38.06 -3.18 8.87
CA GLU A 653 -38.42 -4.59 9.11
C GLU A 653 -38.36 -4.96 10.60
N ASP A 654 -37.73 -4.15 11.44
CA ASP A 654 -37.56 -4.50 12.85
C ASP A 654 -38.91 -4.37 13.59
N PRO A 655 -39.33 -5.40 14.34
CA PRO A 655 -40.50 -5.29 15.19
C PRO A 655 -40.24 -4.26 16.30
N LEU A 656 -41.30 -3.56 16.73
CA LEU A 656 -41.22 -2.70 17.91
C LEU A 656 -40.75 -3.55 19.11
N PRO A 657 -39.83 -3.02 19.95
CA PRO A 657 -39.33 -3.77 21.09
C PRO A 657 -40.49 -4.04 22.07
N SER A 658 -40.48 -5.20 22.73
CA SER A 658 -41.61 -5.67 23.56
C SER A 658 -41.95 -4.77 24.74
N ASN A 659 -41.00 -3.92 25.16
CA ASN A 659 -41.16 -2.90 26.20
C ASN A 659 -41.63 -1.54 25.66
N PHE A 660 -42.02 -1.46 24.39
CA PHE A 660 -42.53 -0.23 23.81
C PHE A 660 -43.94 0.09 24.33
N ASP A 661 -44.08 1.14 25.14
CA ASP A 661 -45.36 1.72 25.51
C ASP A 661 -45.58 3.04 24.76
N PRO A 662 -46.59 3.16 23.87
CA PRO A 662 -46.87 4.40 23.15
C PRO A 662 -47.28 5.57 24.07
N LYS A 663 -47.64 5.28 25.33
CA LYS A 663 -47.93 6.32 26.34
C LYS A 663 -46.68 6.87 27.01
N VAL A 664 -45.55 6.20 26.90
CA VAL A 664 -44.29 6.61 27.56
C VAL A 664 -43.28 7.04 26.50
N ASN A 665 -43.27 6.33 25.37
CA ASN A 665 -42.27 6.47 24.33
C ASN A 665 -42.81 7.24 23.13
N GLY A 666 -42.00 8.15 22.61
CA GLY A 666 -42.22 8.82 21.35
C GLY A 666 -41.67 8.01 20.17
N ILE A 667 -42.31 8.10 19.00
CA ILE A 667 -41.76 7.60 17.73
C ILE A 667 -41.63 8.78 16.76
N LEU A 668 -40.45 8.98 16.20
CA LEU A 668 -40.25 9.79 14.99
C LEU A 668 -40.06 8.86 13.79
N GLU A 669 -40.71 9.18 12.67
CA GLU A 669 -40.63 8.37 11.45
C GLU A 669 -40.19 9.20 10.22
N GLY A 670 -39.67 8.51 9.22
CA GLY A 670 -39.41 9.06 7.89
C GLY A 670 -38.34 10.16 7.86
N PRO A 671 -38.51 11.19 7.01
CA PRO A 671 -37.51 12.24 6.81
C PRO A 671 -37.19 13.03 8.09
N ILE A 672 -38.17 13.26 8.95
CA ILE A 672 -38.00 14.02 10.21
C ILE A 672 -37.07 13.26 11.16
N ALA A 673 -37.27 11.94 11.29
CA ALA A 673 -36.39 11.09 12.10
C ALA A 673 -34.95 11.10 11.56
N ARG A 674 -34.81 11.04 10.23
CA ARG A 674 -33.53 11.06 9.54
C ARG A 674 -32.76 12.36 9.78
N ASP A 675 -33.40 13.51 9.62
CA ASP A 675 -32.76 14.80 9.84
C ASP A 675 -32.42 15.03 11.32
N ALA A 676 -33.26 14.56 12.24
CA ALA A 676 -32.95 14.57 13.67
C ALA A 676 -31.74 13.69 14.02
N LEU A 677 -31.60 12.51 13.39
CA LEU A 677 -30.42 11.66 13.57
C LEU A 677 -29.15 12.29 12.97
N LYS A 678 -29.23 12.92 11.79
CA LYS A 678 -28.09 13.66 11.22
C LYS A 678 -27.66 14.78 12.16
N ALA A 679 -28.61 15.58 12.65
CA ALA A 679 -28.33 16.64 13.63
C ALA A 679 -27.72 16.08 14.92
N ARG A 680 -28.16 14.90 15.37
CA ARG A 680 -27.55 14.19 16.51
C ARG A 680 -26.08 13.83 16.23
N VAL A 681 -25.81 13.21 15.08
CA VAL A 681 -24.44 12.84 14.67
C VAL A 681 -23.55 14.07 14.61
N GLU A 682 -24.02 15.16 14.01
CA GLU A 682 -23.28 16.43 13.97
C GLU A 682 -23.00 16.99 15.37
N ARG A 683 -23.96 16.94 16.30
CA ARG A 683 -23.76 17.37 17.69
C ARG A 683 -22.77 16.48 18.44
N LEU A 684 -22.76 15.17 18.20
CA LEU A 684 -21.77 14.24 18.78
C LEU A 684 -20.36 14.55 18.27
N TYR A 685 -20.20 14.82 16.98
CA TYR A 685 -18.92 15.29 16.43
C TYR A 685 -18.53 16.67 16.96
N ALA A 686 -19.50 17.57 17.20
CA ALA A 686 -19.22 18.90 17.74
C ALA A 686 -18.80 18.86 19.22
N SER A 687 -19.38 17.99 20.04
CA SER A 687 -19.06 17.89 21.47
C SER A 687 -17.75 17.14 21.73
N GLN A 688 -17.46 16.10 20.95
CA GLN A 688 -16.30 15.21 21.15
C GLN A 688 -15.23 15.37 20.06
N GLY A 689 -15.32 16.40 19.22
CA GLY A 689 -14.51 16.55 18.01
C GLY A 689 -13.00 16.48 18.24
N ASP A 690 -12.50 17.09 19.33
CA ASP A 690 -11.07 17.10 19.65
C ASP A 690 -10.58 15.71 20.10
N ALA A 691 -11.33 15.03 20.98
CA ALA A 691 -10.99 13.68 21.44
C ALA A 691 -11.12 12.64 20.30
N ILE A 692 -12.11 12.82 19.42
CA ILE A 692 -12.28 12.03 18.19
C ILE A 692 -11.11 12.29 17.24
N ALA A 693 -10.72 13.54 17.02
CA ALA A 693 -9.58 13.90 16.18
C ALA A 693 -8.27 13.35 16.73
N GLU A 694 -8.09 13.35 18.06
CA GLU A 694 -6.97 12.71 18.73
C GLU A 694 -6.99 11.18 18.57
N LEU A 695 -8.17 10.55 18.67
CA LEU A 695 -8.33 9.12 18.38
C LEU A 695 -8.02 8.79 16.91
N PHE A 696 -8.37 9.65 15.96
CA PHE A 696 -8.02 9.46 14.56
C PHE A 696 -6.55 9.74 14.27
N ALA A 697 -5.96 10.76 14.88
CA ALA A 697 -4.53 11.05 14.77
C ALA A 697 -3.68 9.89 15.31
N SER A 698 -4.18 9.25 16.37
CA SER A 698 -3.57 8.07 16.94
C SER A 698 -3.77 6.82 16.06
N ARG A 699 -4.82 6.75 15.24
CA ARG A 699 -4.99 5.77 14.16
C ARG A 699 -4.22 6.22 12.91
N SER A 700 -2.89 6.19 12.98
CA SER A 700 -2.06 6.62 11.85
C SER A 700 -2.43 5.87 10.57
N LYS A 701 -2.44 6.57 9.42
CA LYS A 701 -2.72 6.01 8.08
C LYS A 701 -1.80 4.86 7.66
N GLN A 702 -0.72 4.59 8.40
CA GLN A 702 0.24 3.52 8.12
C GLN A 702 -0.19 2.16 8.69
N VAL A 703 -1.07 2.19 9.70
CA VAL A 703 -1.66 1.00 10.29
C VAL A 703 -2.77 0.56 9.33
N THR A 704 -2.74 -0.70 8.89
CA THR A 704 -3.72 -1.22 7.91
C THR A 704 -5.03 -1.51 8.63
N TYR A 705 -5.68 -0.44 9.09
CA TYR A 705 -7.11 -0.47 9.36
C TYR A 705 -7.82 -0.56 8.01
N PRO A 706 -8.87 -1.38 7.88
CA PRO A 706 -9.74 -1.34 6.72
C PRO A 706 -10.12 0.10 6.38
N TYR A 707 -10.01 0.43 5.10
CA TYR A 707 -10.06 1.79 4.57
C TYR A 707 -11.32 2.57 4.99
N PHE A 708 -12.39 1.87 5.37
CA PHE A 708 -13.64 2.43 5.90
C PHE A 708 -13.48 3.25 7.19
N TRP A 709 -12.36 3.13 7.91
CA TRP A 709 -12.10 3.95 9.11
C TRP A 709 -11.49 5.32 8.82
N ALA A 710 -11.09 5.61 7.58
CA ALA A 710 -10.33 6.81 7.22
C ALA A 710 -11.01 7.71 6.17
N GLU A 711 -12.18 7.34 5.65
CA GLU A 711 -12.95 8.17 4.71
C GLU A 711 -14.31 8.57 5.29
N GLU A 712 -14.37 9.82 5.77
CA GLU A 712 -15.59 10.62 5.75
C GLU A 712 -15.84 11.10 4.30
N VAL A 713 -17.05 10.80 3.82
CA VAL A 713 -17.96 11.69 3.09
C VAL A 713 -17.30 12.70 2.13
N SER A 714 -17.09 12.30 0.87
CA SER A 714 -17.18 13.26 -0.22
C SER A 714 -18.65 13.44 -0.59
N VAL A 715 -19.30 14.49 -0.05
CA VAL A 715 -20.59 14.96 -0.59
C VAL A 715 -20.34 15.42 -2.04
N PRO A 716 -21.20 15.09 -3.02
CA PRO A 716 -21.15 15.69 -4.34
C PRO A 716 -21.12 17.21 -4.22
N ARG A 717 -20.24 17.88 -4.98
CA ARG A 717 -20.35 19.33 -5.16
C ARG A 717 -21.54 19.57 -6.08
N ASP A 718 -22.64 20.04 -5.53
CA ASP A 718 -23.63 20.73 -6.34
C ASP A 718 -23.00 22.08 -6.73
N GLU A 719 -22.59 22.18 -7.99
CA GLU A 719 -22.21 23.47 -8.59
C GLU A 719 -23.50 24.26 -8.79
N GLU A 720 -23.79 25.16 -7.85
CA GLU A 720 -24.78 26.21 -8.08
C GLU A 720 -24.29 27.07 -9.26
N ASN A 721 -25.04 27.00 -10.36
CA ASN A 721 -24.95 27.96 -11.46
C ASN A 721 -25.23 29.36 -10.91
N ILE A 722 -24.18 30.11 -10.62
CA ILE A 722 -24.26 31.56 -10.38
C ILE A 722 -24.57 32.20 -11.74
N VAL A 723 -25.85 32.46 -11.98
CA VAL A 723 -26.29 33.41 -13.01
C VAL A 723 -25.90 34.79 -12.50
N VAL A 724 -24.86 35.37 -13.07
CA VAL A 724 -24.51 36.78 -12.88
C VAL A 724 -25.49 37.58 -13.73
N GLU A 725 -26.50 38.18 -13.10
CA GLU A 725 -27.26 39.27 -13.73
C GLU A 725 -26.38 40.52 -13.72
N GLU A 726 -25.93 40.92 -14.90
CA GLU A 726 -25.30 42.22 -15.14
C GLU A 726 -26.35 43.32 -15.00
N HIS A 727 -26.26 44.10 -13.93
CA HIS A 727 -27.04 45.31 -13.75
C HIS A 727 -26.35 46.47 -14.48
N ASP A 728 -26.87 46.85 -15.64
CA ASP A 728 -26.47 48.04 -16.38
C ASP A 728 -26.82 49.31 -15.60
N GLY A 729 -25.80 49.87 -14.93
CA GLY A 729 -25.86 51.17 -14.27
C GLY A 729 -25.76 52.31 -15.29
N GLY A 730 -26.93 52.77 -15.76
CA GLY A 730 -27.08 53.98 -16.56
C GLY A 730 -26.60 55.22 -15.81
N ARG A 731 -25.58 55.87 -16.40
CA ARG A 731 -24.97 57.12 -15.96
C ARG A 731 -25.76 58.28 -16.54
N THR A 732 -26.47 59.04 -15.72
CA THR A 732 -27.06 60.33 -16.13
C THR A 732 -26.24 61.47 -15.53
N ASP A 733 -25.65 62.25 -16.42
CA ASP A 733 -25.04 63.55 -16.15
C ASP A 733 -26.09 64.54 -15.66
N THR A 734 -25.77 65.28 -14.60
CA THR A 734 -26.24 66.67 -14.45
C THR A 734 -25.17 67.49 -13.74
N ASP A 735 -24.77 68.55 -14.45
CA ASP A 735 -23.90 69.64 -14.06
C ASP A 735 -24.35 70.40 -12.81
N GLY A 736 -23.35 70.92 -12.10
CA GLY A 736 -23.27 72.33 -11.69
C GLY A 736 -24.08 72.79 -10.48
N GLN A 737 -23.38 73.17 -9.40
CA GLN A 737 -23.12 74.59 -9.09
C GLN A 737 -22.34 74.77 -7.77
N LYS A 738 -21.65 75.90 -7.76
CA LYS A 738 -20.70 76.46 -6.79
C LYS A 738 -21.33 76.87 -5.44
N GLN A 739 -20.44 76.92 -4.43
CA GLN A 739 -20.42 77.85 -3.27
C GLN A 739 -21.60 77.71 -2.28
N GLN A 740 -21.41 77.62 -0.96
CA GLN A 740 -20.47 78.26 -0.03
C GLN A 740 -19.97 77.29 1.03
#